data_AF-A0A7X4YVX5-F1
#
_entry.id   AF-A0A7X4YVX5-F1
#
_cell.length_a   1.000
_cell.length_b   1.000
_cell.length_c   1.000
_cell.angle_alpha   90.00
_cell.angle_beta   90.00
_cell.angle_gamma   90.00
#
_symmetry.space_group_name_H-M   'P 1'
#
loop_
_entity.id
_entity.type
_entity.pdbx_description
1 polymer ?
#
loop_
_entity_poly.entity_id
_entity_poly.type
_entity_poly.pdbx_seq_one_letter_code
_entity_poly.pdbx_strand_id
1 'polypeptide(L)'
;MQNEQKTNRMPGRNGKRLLIWTLGATLLAQPILLAVPAFASADNAVTAAATTGAVQAAVKKLAQTNSEMITSGAKRIDYTWVSKAGATPSKVHVIEVDLTNPYVKLDVMNGKVDSVSSVSSVGNMVSKYGAVAGVNGDYFNTANGKGAPIGAEVTGGQLVSSPSQLTGMYAFALTNDHKPTIDTYGFEGVVTAADGSVFPLTGINKAAYKTEPNDGFSHANAMYVYTSAWTQTRPDISDSATTPTEVLVQNGIVTQFADNKMITGPVPADGYILRTHGKAAEFARAHLQVGTQVNANYNLIAQSTGQKINPDALQMLIGGHTILVNGGAAATFSRSTSSISPNSARARTALGYTKDGAKALIITVEDSDSSQGATLAELQQMMVQLGVWKGMNLDGGGSTTMISRQLGETATQLAFPTEYGVTQRQVANGLGVFSTAPVGALKGIKASGSSVLFIGQQASYTMKAYDTYYNPVNPGTLQPSWTAGSALGSFAGNTFTAAKAGETTITVKSGTASDKLPVEIIGGASIAAMTVDASSLVLESGKSMSLPVRATLKDGRKLTVPSASVKWELRGFTGTIQDGTLTIGTVNPAAKAGYIIAHYDGFSSMAVLTSGADKKFDDFEQATYPISFQGTNGVVGTSSIVSGLPGTNSSSVVQLQYDFTNGTGTKAAYAVLNGSGRPVEGTPSGMTIDVMGDNSLNWVRAEIIDGKGDAHLITLAKQMDWNGWKTIKVNLAAEGLSAPVTLKRLYVASLEDGQDERLLTGTIAFDNISFQYPAVVPEPPRTRVDLKLGSKNAVVGGQPVKLDVAPLLLDGTTYLPLRFVTEAMGAQIDWDPVLKRVSMLRGGQFMEMVVGSKDFVLTGVRKQSEVAPIMRSGRTLVPIRLVSEQLGLVVNWDGKLGTITVE
;
A
#
# COMPACT_ATOMS: atom_id res chain seq x y z
N MET A 1 72.09 -7.13 11.02
CA MET A 1 71.70 -8.16 12.00
C MET A 1 71.01 -7.41 13.14
N GLN A 2 69.69 -7.51 13.18
CA GLN A 2 68.69 -6.46 13.51
C GLN A 2 68.04 -6.72 14.88
N ASN A 3 68.05 -5.76 15.82
CA ASN A 3 67.09 -4.66 16.12
C ASN A 3 65.82 -5.14 16.86
N GLU A 4 65.12 -4.39 17.73
CA GLU A 4 65.31 -3.27 18.69
C GLU A 4 63.88 -2.77 19.02
N GLN A 5 63.59 -2.41 20.29
CA GLN A 5 62.62 -1.36 20.75
C GLN A 5 61.09 -1.57 20.49
N LYS A 6 60.10 -1.11 21.29
CA LYS A 6 59.97 -0.26 22.51
C LYS A 6 58.48 -0.21 23.02
N THR A 7 58.30 -0.18 24.36
CA THR A 7 57.39 0.67 25.24
C THR A 7 55.86 0.71 25.09
N ASN A 8 54.98 0.99 26.08
CA ASN A 8 54.95 1.20 27.56
C ASN A 8 53.45 1.21 28.00
N ARG A 9 52.98 0.49 29.03
CA ARG A 9 52.81 0.83 30.48
C ARG A 9 51.82 1.97 30.87
N MET A 10 50.70 1.59 31.53
CA MET A 10 50.01 2.29 32.66
C MET A 10 50.91 2.27 33.95
N PRO A 11 50.59 2.85 35.15
CA PRO A 11 49.33 3.40 35.72
C PRO A 11 49.48 4.71 36.57
N GLY A 12 48.38 5.16 37.22
CA GLY A 12 48.31 6.41 38.01
C GLY A 12 48.70 6.34 39.49
N ARG A 13 48.63 7.49 40.21
CA ARG A 13 48.45 7.60 41.67
C ARG A 13 48.13 9.03 42.16
N ASN A 14 47.38 9.07 43.26
CA ASN A 14 46.88 10.20 44.05
C ASN A 14 47.93 11.10 44.75
N GLY A 15 47.51 12.32 45.13
CA GLY A 15 48.09 13.12 46.22
C GLY A 15 47.16 14.25 46.69
N LYS A 16 46.66 14.16 47.94
CA LYS A 16 45.87 15.17 48.68
C LYS A 16 46.76 16.04 49.58
N ARG A 17 46.29 17.25 49.95
CA ARG A 17 46.23 17.93 51.30
C ARG A 17 46.06 19.46 51.08
N LEU A 18 45.35 20.31 51.84
CA LEU A 18 44.85 20.37 53.24
C LEU A 18 43.70 21.46 53.28
N LEU A 19 42.49 21.24 53.86
CA LEU A 19 41.91 21.66 55.18
C LEU A 19 41.74 23.20 55.41
N ILE A 20 40.55 23.76 55.78
CA ILE A 20 39.97 23.91 57.15
C ILE A 20 38.49 24.48 57.16
N TRP A 21 37.60 23.86 57.97
CA TRP A 21 36.47 24.31 58.88
C TRP A 21 35.49 25.46 58.49
N THR A 22 34.17 25.56 58.81
CA THR A 22 33.15 24.82 59.61
C THR A 22 31.72 25.39 59.41
N LEU A 23 30.70 24.52 59.52
CA LEU A 23 29.37 24.59 60.21
C LEU A 23 28.45 25.85 60.17
N GLY A 24 27.16 25.63 59.89
CA GLY A 24 26.04 26.50 60.33
C GLY A 24 24.72 26.31 59.56
N ALA A 25 23.59 26.20 60.26
CA ALA A 25 22.31 25.64 59.79
C ALA A 25 21.16 26.67 59.58
N THR A 26 20.15 26.22 58.80
CA THR A 26 18.68 26.49 58.87
C THR A 26 18.03 27.85 58.55
N LEU A 27 16.90 27.74 57.80
CA LEU A 27 15.54 28.34 57.96
C LEU A 27 14.95 29.28 56.88
N LEU A 28 13.84 28.77 56.29
CA LEU A 28 12.57 29.35 55.78
C LEU A 28 12.45 30.84 55.37
N ALA A 29 11.84 31.07 54.19
CA ALA A 29 10.67 31.94 54.02
C ALA A 29 10.05 31.83 52.60
N GLN A 30 8.74 31.55 52.52
CA GLN A 30 7.87 32.03 51.42
C GLN A 30 7.41 33.47 51.75
N PRO A 31 6.84 34.21 50.77
CA PRO A 31 5.38 34.40 50.84
C PRO A 31 4.64 34.49 49.47
N ILE A 32 3.47 33.84 49.44
CA ILE A 32 2.09 34.32 49.12
C ILE A 32 1.78 35.11 47.82
N LEU A 33 0.71 34.63 47.16
CA LEU A 33 -0.06 35.12 46.02
C LEU A 33 -0.59 36.57 46.09
N LEU A 34 -0.80 37.16 44.91
CA LEU A 34 -1.93 38.05 44.58
C LEU A 34 -2.43 37.76 43.14
N ALA A 35 -3.73 37.97 42.91
CA ALA A 35 -4.46 37.52 41.73
C ALA A 35 -5.29 38.65 41.07
N VAL A 36 -5.58 38.48 39.77
CA VAL A 36 -6.75 38.97 38.95
C VAL A 36 -6.65 40.43 38.39
N PRO A 37 -7.28 40.84 37.25
CA PRO A 37 -7.33 40.29 35.86
C PRO A 37 -7.23 41.34 34.69
N ALA A 38 -7.19 40.81 33.44
CA ALA A 38 -7.91 41.24 32.21
C ALA A 38 -7.41 42.34 31.23
N PHE A 39 -7.60 41.98 29.94
CA PHE A 39 -7.86 42.74 28.69
C PHE A 39 -6.77 42.92 27.62
N ALA A 40 -7.27 42.83 26.38
CA ALA A 40 -6.67 42.50 25.09
C ALA A 40 -5.89 43.63 24.38
N SER A 41 -5.02 43.26 23.43
CA SER A 41 -5.12 43.57 21.98
C SER A 41 -3.79 43.32 21.22
N ALA A 42 -3.89 43.11 19.92
CA ALA A 42 -2.88 42.59 19.00
C ALA A 42 -1.90 43.66 18.45
N ASP A 43 -0.63 43.28 18.21
CA ASP A 43 0.00 43.12 16.87
C ASP A 43 1.53 43.36 16.85
N ASN A 44 2.22 42.39 16.23
CA ASN A 44 3.46 42.42 15.43
C ASN A 44 4.77 43.08 15.95
N ALA A 45 5.80 42.24 16.19
CA ALA A 45 6.94 42.00 15.28
C ALA A 45 8.27 41.66 16.02
N VAL A 46 8.68 40.39 15.86
CA VAL A 46 10.03 39.80 15.75
C VAL A 46 11.22 40.50 16.44
N THR A 47 11.80 39.82 17.44
CA THR A 47 13.26 39.57 17.50
C THR A 47 13.53 38.22 18.17
N ALA A 48 14.40 37.43 17.52
CA ALA A 48 14.82 36.11 17.95
C ALA A 48 15.98 36.20 18.93
N ALA A 49 15.88 35.54 20.09
CA ALA A 49 17.02 35.04 20.85
C ALA A 49 16.58 33.95 21.84
N ALA A 50 16.97 32.71 21.52
CA ALA A 50 17.30 31.62 22.44
C ALA A 50 16.40 31.39 23.67
N THR A 51 15.40 30.52 23.50
CA THR A 51 15.05 29.51 24.51
C THR A 51 15.14 28.12 23.89
N THR A 52 16.38 27.64 23.74
CA THR A 52 16.70 26.22 23.57
C THR A 52 16.28 25.48 24.83
N GLY A 53 15.08 24.91 24.80
CA GLY A 53 14.51 24.15 25.93
C GLY A 53 13.04 23.76 25.77
N ALA A 54 12.32 24.34 24.81
CA ALA A 54 10.89 24.07 24.61
C ALA A 54 10.46 24.04 23.12
N VAL A 55 11.23 23.36 22.26
CA VAL A 55 10.70 22.87 20.97
C VAL A 55 10.29 21.42 21.17
N GLN A 56 9.11 21.31 21.78
CA GLN A 56 8.16 20.20 21.81
C GLN A 56 8.68 18.79 21.48
N ALA A 57 8.66 17.94 22.51
CA ALA A 57 8.43 16.52 22.38
C ALA A 57 7.32 16.28 21.33
N ALA A 58 7.67 15.66 20.20
CA ALA A 58 6.69 15.21 19.23
C ALA A 58 5.79 14.18 19.93
N VAL A 59 4.62 14.63 20.36
CA VAL A 59 3.66 13.78 21.07
C VAL A 59 3.22 12.71 20.10
N LYS A 60 3.52 11.46 20.44
CA LYS A 60 2.92 10.28 19.83
C LYS A 60 1.40 10.42 19.91
N LYS A 61 0.75 10.86 18.85
CA LYS A 61 -0.64 11.31 18.88
C LYS A 61 -1.46 10.56 17.84
N LEU A 62 -2.58 10.03 18.29
CA LEU A 62 -3.63 9.51 17.43
C LEU A 62 -4.52 10.68 16.96
N ALA A 63 -4.71 10.81 15.66
CA ALA A 63 -5.55 11.84 15.06
C ALA A 63 -6.65 11.20 14.20
N GLN A 64 -7.90 11.44 14.54
CA GLN A 64 -9.03 10.91 13.76
C GLN A 64 -9.07 11.58 12.40
N THR A 65 -9.15 10.78 11.34
CA THR A 65 -9.25 11.25 9.95
C THR A 65 -10.62 11.01 9.35
N ASN A 66 -11.35 9.99 9.82
CA ASN A 66 -12.68 9.66 9.32
C ASN A 66 -13.50 8.91 10.37
N SER A 67 -14.83 8.99 10.27
CA SER A 67 -15.76 8.15 11.03
C SER A 67 -17.02 7.91 10.23
N GLU A 68 -17.44 6.66 10.14
CA GLU A 68 -18.59 6.25 9.35
C GLU A 68 -19.33 5.07 10.02
N MET A 69 -20.66 5.12 10.03
CA MET A 69 -21.48 4.03 10.55
C MET A 69 -21.43 2.81 9.64
N ILE A 70 -21.34 1.62 10.24
CA ILE A 70 -21.44 0.32 9.54
C ILE A 70 -22.89 -0.19 9.62
N THR A 71 -23.46 -0.10 10.83
CA THR A 71 -24.85 -0.43 11.15
C THR A 71 -25.23 0.22 12.49
N SER A 72 -26.49 0.17 12.91
CA SER A 72 -26.89 0.58 14.26
C SER A 72 -26.07 -0.15 15.32
N GLY A 73 -25.34 0.59 16.15
CA GLY A 73 -24.48 0.04 17.20
C GLY A 73 -23.03 -0.25 16.77
N ALA A 74 -22.66 -0.07 15.50
CA ALA A 74 -21.26 -0.22 15.07
C ALA A 74 -20.83 0.85 14.06
N LYS A 75 -19.65 1.43 14.28
CA LYS A 75 -19.04 2.40 13.35
C LYS A 75 -17.55 2.12 13.15
N ARG A 76 -17.06 2.41 11.95
CA ARG A 76 -15.64 2.47 11.65
C ARG A 76 -15.13 3.87 11.96
N ILE A 77 -13.96 3.94 12.56
CA ILE A 77 -13.22 5.17 12.80
C ILE A 77 -11.79 4.97 12.32
N ASP A 78 -11.33 5.87 11.46
CA ASP A 78 -9.98 5.83 10.94
C ASP A 78 -9.14 6.93 11.61
N TYR A 79 -7.90 6.59 11.92
CA TYR A 79 -6.94 7.47 12.54
C TYR A 79 -5.60 7.40 11.81
N THR A 80 -4.81 8.45 11.97
CA THR A 80 -3.38 8.43 11.71
C THR A 80 -2.61 8.48 13.03
N TRP A 81 -1.49 7.77 13.07
CA TRP A 81 -0.55 7.75 14.17
C TRP A 81 0.82 8.17 13.67
N VAL A 82 1.41 9.16 14.32
CA VAL A 82 2.79 9.60 14.03
C VAL A 82 3.67 9.26 15.22
N SER A 83 4.57 8.30 15.05
CA SER A 83 5.45 7.82 16.12
C SER A 83 6.57 8.80 16.49
N LYS A 84 7.03 9.58 15.51
CA LYS A 84 8.02 10.66 15.66
C LYS A 84 7.91 11.64 14.48
N ALA A 85 8.41 12.86 14.66
CA ALA A 85 8.44 13.86 13.59
C ALA A 85 9.17 13.32 12.34
N GLY A 86 8.58 13.52 11.16
CA GLY A 86 9.13 13.08 9.87
C GLY A 86 8.96 11.59 9.53
N ALA A 87 8.35 10.78 10.40
CA ALA A 87 8.02 9.38 10.07
C ALA A 87 6.77 9.29 9.18
N THR A 88 6.74 8.26 8.31
CA THR A 88 5.52 7.87 7.59
C THR A 88 4.43 7.55 8.61
N PRO A 89 3.24 8.17 8.57
CA PRO A 89 2.18 7.88 9.54
C PRO A 89 1.69 6.43 9.42
N SER A 90 1.38 5.80 10.55
CA SER A 90 0.62 4.54 10.57
C SER A 90 -0.87 4.84 10.46
N LYS A 91 -1.60 4.09 9.64
CA LYS A 91 -3.05 4.16 9.55
C LYS A 91 -3.66 3.13 10.49
N VAL A 92 -4.55 3.59 11.35
CA VAL A 92 -5.20 2.80 12.39
C VAL A 92 -6.70 2.79 12.11
N HIS A 93 -7.30 1.63 12.09
CA HIS A 93 -8.72 1.43 11.82
C HIS A 93 -9.38 0.78 13.02
N VAL A 94 -10.48 1.35 13.48
CA VAL A 94 -11.19 0.89 14.67
C VAL A 94 -12.64 0.66 14.31
N ILE A 95 -13.14 -0.55 14.57
CA ILE A 95 -14.58 -0.78 14.65
C ILE A 95 -14.97 -0.64 16.13
N GLU A 96 -15.67 0.45 16.43
CA GLU A 96 -16.29 0.66 17.74
C GLU A 96 -17.67 0.02 17.72
N VAL A 97 -17.92 -0.91 18.65
CA VAL A 97 -19.19 -1.60 18.82
C VAL A 97 -19.79 -1.24 20.17
N ASP A 98 -20.99 -0.67 20.15
CA ASP A 98 -21.80 -0.37 21.33
C ASP A 98 -22.53 -1.64 21.78
N LEU A 99 -22.03 -2.26 22.83
CA LEU A 99 -22.55 -3.52 23.38
C LEU A 99 -23.92 -3.34 24.07
N THR A 100 -24.33 -2.09 24.32
CA THR A 100 -25.66 -1.78 24.87
C THR A 100 -26.73 -1.69 23.79
N ASN A 101 -26.35 -1.64 22.52
CA ASN A 101 -27.28 -1.54 21.40
C ASN A 101 -27.85 -2.93 21.07
N PRO A 102 -29.19 -3.13 21.06
CA PRO A 102 -29.80 -4.43 20.81
C PRO A 102 -29.71 -4.89 19.35
N TYR A 103 -29.26 -4.02 18.44
CA TYR A 103 -29.22 -4.27 16.99
C TYR A 103 -27.84 -4.67 16.46
N VAL A 104 -26.88 -4.91 17.34
CA VAL A 104 -25.53 -5.38 16.98
C VAL A 104 -25.12 -6.57 17.83
N LYS A 105 -24.46 -7.54 17.20
CA LYS A 105 -23.91 -8.73 17.85
C LYS A 105 -22.45 -8.92 17.45
N LEU A 106 -21.62 -9.35 18.41
CA LEU A 106 -20.27 -9.89 18.16
C LEU A 106 -20.29 -11.41 18.26
N ASP A 107 -19.61 -12.09 17.35
CA ASP A 107 -19.42 -13.55 17.41
C ASP A 107 -18.16 -13.98 16.68
N VAL A 108 -17.65 -15.18 17.01
CA VAL A 108 -16.50 -15.77 16.34
C VAL A 108 -16.94 -16.43 15.04
N MET A 109 -16.20 -16.19 13.97
CA MET A 109 -16.37 -16.83 12.66
C MET A 109 -15.23 -17.81 12.44
N ASN A 110 -15.55 -19.06 12.11
CA ASN A 110 -14.54 -20.05 11.76
C ASN A 110 -14.20 -20.00 10.27
N GLY A 111 -13.00 -20.46 9.89
CA GLY A 111 -12.59 -20.53 8.49
C GLY A 111 -13.55 -21.34 7.63
N LYS A 112 -14.20 -22.35 8.21
CA LYS A 112 -15.36 -22.98 7.62
C LYS A 112 -16.48 -23.04 8.66
N VAL A 113 -17.70 -22.76 8.22
CA VAL A 113 -18.91 -22.88 9.05
C VAL A 113 -18.93 -24.26 9.70
N ASP A 114 -19.17 -24.29 11.02
CA ASP A 114 -19.18 -25.48 11.86
C ASP A 114 -17.86 -26.28 11.89
N SER A 115 -16.71 -25.65 11.62
CA SER A 115 -15.40 -26.31 11.66
C SER A 115 -14.33 -25.46 12.35
N VAL A 116 -13.80 -25.94 13.48
CA VAL A 116 -12.68 -25.30 14.20
C VAL A 116 -11.31 -25.75 13.71
N SER A 117 -11.25 -26.57 12.67
CA SER A 117 -10.01 -27.11 12.12
C SER A 117 -9.94 -26.82 10.62
N SER A 118 -10.31 -25.63 10.18
CA SER A 118 -10.28 -25.24 8.77
C SER A 118 -9.91 -23.76 8.68
N VAL A 119 -9.15 -23.38 7.65
CA VAL A 119 -8.77 -22.00 7.43
C VAL A 119 -9.58 -21.37 6.29
N SER A 120 -9.83 -20.06 6.37
CA SER A 120 -10.28 -19.27 5.22
C SER A 120 -9.84 -17.81 5.31
N SER A 121 -10.04 -17.03 4.25
CA SER A 121 -9.86 -15.58 4.33
C SER A 121 -10.98 -14.93 5.15
N VAL A 122 -10.67 -13.82 5.82
CA VAL A 122 -11.68 -13.08 6.61
C VAL A 122 -12.84 -12.59 5.74
N GLY A 123 -12.58 -12.20 4.49
CA GLY A 123 -13.63 -11.84 3.53
C GLY A 123 -14.60 -12.98 3.24
N ASN A 124 -14.10 -14.20 3.09
CA ASN A 124 -14.94 -15.38 2.91
C ASN A 124 -15.74 -15.70 4.19
N MET A 125 -15.12 -15.56 5.37
CA MET A 125 -15.81 -15.76 6.65
C MET A 125 -16.96 -14.77 6.80
N VAL A 126 -16.69 -13.46 6.64
CA VAL A 126 -17.70 -12.40 6.76
C VAL A 126 -18.88 -12.64 5.80
N SER A 127 -18.58 -13.00 4.55
CA SER A 127 -19.61 -13.32 3.55
C SER A 127 -20.45 -14.55 3.95
N LYS A 128 -19.82 -15.66 4.32
CA LYS A 128 -20.51 -16.91 4.65
C LYS A 128 -21.34 -16.83 5.94
N TYR A 129 -20.86 -16.10 6.92
CA TYR A 129 -21.56 -15.90 8.20
C TYR A 129 -22.62 -14.78 8.12
N GLY A 130 -22.60 -13.95 7.08
CA GLY A 130 -23.52 -12.80 6.96
C GLY A 130 -23.17 -11.65 7.90
N ALA A 131 -21.90 -11.53 8.31
CA ALA A 131 -21.44 -10.40 9.10
C ALA A 131 -21.39 -9.13 8.23
N VAL A 132 -21.54 -7.96 8.86
CA VAL A 132 -21.44 -6.65 8.20
C VAL A 132 -20.03 -6.04 8.31
N ALA A 133 -19.21 -6.59 9.20
CA ALA A 133 -17.78 -6.33 9.28
C ALA A 133 -17.08 -7.49 10.01
N GLY A 134 -15.75 -7.57 9.92
CA GLY A 134 -14.99 -8.52 10.70
C GLY A 134 -13.48 -8.38 10.52
N VAL A 135 -12.74 -8.99 11.44
CA VAL A 135 -11.27 -9.05 11.43
C VAL A 135 -10.77 -10.48 11.63
N ASN A 136 -9.48 -10.72 11.41
CA ASN A 136 -8.83 -11.96 11.81
C ASN A 136 -8.80 -12.10 13.35
N GLY A 137 -8.67 -13.34 13.82
CA GLY A 137 -8.83 -13.70 15.23
C GLY A 137 -7.56 -14.20 15.90
N ASP A 138 -7.67 -15.41 16.42
CA ASP A 138 -6.69 -16.08 17.27
C ASP A 138 -5.44 -16.53 16.48
N TYR A 139 -4.38 -16.84 17.23
CA TYR A 139 -3.21 -17.51 16.71
C TYR A 139 -3.50 -18.97 16.38
N PHE A 140 -2.83 -19.47 15.34
CA PHE A 140 -2.92 -20.86 14.90
C PHE A 140 -1.55 -21.33 14.39
N ASN A 141 -1.32 -22.64 14.32
CA ASN A 141 -0.07 -23.19 13.80
C ASN A 141 -0.11 -23.24 12.26
N THR A 142 0.79 -22.49 11.61
CA THR A 142 0.83 -22.27 10.15
C THR A 142 1.71 -23.26 9.40
N ALA A 143 2.76 -23.81 10.04
CA ALA A 143 3.76 -24.63 9.36
C ALA A 143 3.40 -26.12 9.27
N ASN A 144 2.75 -26.67 10.31
CA ASN A 144 2.39 -28.09 10.41
C ASN A 144 1.01 -28.31 11.07
N GLY A 145 0.23 -27.24 11.28
CA GLY A 145 -1.02 -27.30 12.04
C GLY A 145 -2.24 -27.70 11.19
N LYS A 146 -3.24 -28.31 11.83
CA LYS A 146 -4.57 -28.60 11.25
C LYS A 146 -5.45 -27.35 11.13
N GLY A 147 -4.87 -26.15 10.97
CA GLY A 147 -5.62 -24.90 10.81
C GLY A 147 -6.59 -24.58 11.96
N ALA A 148 -6.22 -24.93 13.20
CA ALA A 148 -7.07 -24.80 14.39
C ALA A 148 -6.54 -23.73 15.36
N PRO A 149 -7.42 -23.03 16.10
CA PRO A 149 -7.02 -21.99 17.04
C PRO A 149 -6.25 -22.55 18.25
N ILE A 150 -5.27 -21.78 18.74
CA ILE A 150 -4.47 -22.13 19.91
C ILE A 150 -5.25 -21.86 21.21
N GLY A 151 -5.90 -20.71 21.31
CA GLY A 151 -6.73 -20.29 22.43
C GLY A 151 -8.09 -20.99 22.48
N ALA A 152 -8.90 -20.59 23.45
CA ALA A 152 -10.26 -21.08 23.58
C ALA A 152 -11.19 -20.39 22.59
N GLU A 153 -12.27 -21.08 22.23
CA GLU A 153 -13.27 -20.55 21.33
C GLU A 153 -14.69 -20.95 21.78
N VAL A 154 -15.53 -19.93 21.98
CA VAL A 154 -16.99 -20.06 22.06
C VAL A 154 -17.58 -19.30 20.88
N THR A 155 -18.39 -19.99 20.07
CA THR A 155 -19.11 -19.42 18.92
C THR A 155 -20.55 -19.89 18.96
N GLY A 156 -21.50 -19.01 18.64
CA GLY A 156 -22.93 -19.35 18.71
C GLY A 156 -23.38 -19.82 20.10
N GLY A 157 -22.70 -19.36 21.16
CA GLY A 157 -22.96 -19.77 22.55
C GLY A 157 -22.45 -21.17 22.94
N GLN A 158 -21.63 -21.83 22.11
CA GLN A 158 -21.10 -23.17 22.39
C GLN A 158 -19.58 -23.19 22.46
N LEU A 159 -19.02 -23.90 23.45
CA LEU A 159 -17.57 -24.15 23.53
C LEU A 159 -17.15 -25.14 22.46
N VAL A 160 -16.49 -24.63 21.42
CA VAL A 160 -16.04 -25.44 20.28
C VAL A 160 -14.54 -25.72 20.32
N SER A 161 -13.76 -24.98 21.12
CA SER A 161 -12.36 -25.32 21.39
C SER A 161 -11.96 -24.88 22.80
N SER A 162 -11.29 -25.75 23.57
CA SER A 162 -10.80 -25.40 24.91
C SER A 162 -9.57 -24.47 24.86
N PRO A 163 -9.08 -23.89 25.95
CA PRO A 163 -7.74 -23.30 25.98
C PRO A 163 -6.64 -24.37 25.79
N SER A 164 -5.52 -24.01 25.16
CA SER A 164 -4.29 -24.80 25.26
C SER A 164 -3.64 -24.58 26.64
N GLN A 165 -2.91 -25.58 27.15
CA GLN A 165 -2.12 -25.45 28.38
C GLN A 165 -0.83 -24.65 28.14
N LEU A 166 -1.01 -23.35 27.91
CA LEU A 166 0.03 -22.36 27.67
C LEU A 166 -0.11 -21.22 28.68
N THR A 167 1.00 -20.71 29.16
CA THR A 167 1.03 -19.66 30.19
C THR A 167 0.77 -18.29 29.56
N GLY A 168 -0.12 -17.51 30.15
CA GLY A 168 -0.29 -16.10 29.78
C GLY A 168 -0.99 -15.84 28.44
N MET A 169 -1.72 -16.82 27.89
CA MET A 169 -2.60 -16.65 26.71
C MET A 169 -3.94 -16.05 27.14
N TYR A 170 -4.21 -14.82 26.70
CA TYR A 170 -5.45 -14.10 26.97
C TYR A 170 -6.52 -14.41 25.92
N ALA A 171 -7.77 -14.37 26.36
CA ALA A 171 -8.94 -14.41 25.48
C ALA A 171 -9.92 -13.29 25.86
N PHE A 172 -10.72 -12.88 24.89
CA PHE A 172 -11.85 -11.97 25.08
C PHE A 172 -13.12 -12.81 25.09
N ALA A 173 -13.97 -12.62 26.09
CA ALA A 173 -15.28 -13.25 26.18
C ALA A 173 -16.37 -12.20 26.33
N LEU A 174 -17.54 -12.52 25.78
CA LEU A 174 -18.77 -11.76 25.96
C LEU A 174 -19.82 -12.70 26.55
N THR A 175 -20.39 -12.31 27.69
CA THR A 175 -21.50 -13.05 28.31
C THR A 175 -22.81 -12.84 27.53
N ASN A 176 -23.82 -13.67 27.81
CA ASN A 176 -25.16 -13.54 27.20
C ASN A 176 -25.87 -12.21 27.54
N ASP A 177 -25.46 -11.52 28.61
CA ASP A 177 -25.91 -10.16 28.97
C ASP A 177 -24.97 -9.05 28.44
N HIS A 178 -24.16 -9.37 27.43
CA HIS A 178 -23.27 -8.46 26.70
C HIS A 178 -22.17 -7.80 27.56
N LYS A 179 -21.71 -8.45 28.63
CA LYS A 179 -20.60 -7.93 29.44
C LYS A 179 -19.27 -8.46 28.92
N PRO A 180 -18.34 -7.58 28.49
CA PRO A 180 -17.05 -8.00 27.99
C PRO A 180 -16.09 -8.32 29.13
N THR A 181 -15.29 -9.38 28.97
CA THR A 181 -14.18 -9.74 29.86
C THR A 181 -12.96 -10.12 29.05
N ILE A 182 -11.77 -9.81 29.57
CA ILE A 182 -10.49 -10.27 29.03
C ILE A 182 -9.74 -10.94 30.17
N ASP A 183 -9.40 -12.21 30.04
CA ASP A 183 -8.69 -12.98 31.06
C ASP A 183 -7.87 -14.11 30.41
N THR A 184 -7.01 -14.75 31.20
CA THR A 184 -6.48 -16.08 30.86
C THR A 184 -7.47 -17.13 31.34
N TYR A 185 -7.74 -18.13 30.50
CA TYR A 185 -8.74 -19.16 30.80
C TYR A 185 -8.08 -20.53 30.91
N GLY A 186 -8.39 -21.24 32.00
CA GLY A 186 -8.12 -22.67 32.16
C GLY A 186 -9.31 -23.52 31.74
N PHE A 187 -9.08 -24.84 31.66
CA PHE A 187 -10.12 -25.84 31.39
C PHE A 187 -10.13 -26.86 32.52
N GLU A 188 -11.31 -27.16 33.04
CA GLU A 188 -11.51 -28.25 33.99
C GLU A 188 -12.70 -29.08 33.51
N GLY A 189 -12.47 -30.37 33.26
CA GLY A 189 -13.54 -31.28 32.91
C GLY A 189 -13.33 -32.67 33.49
N VAL A 190 -14.40 -33.46 33.46
CA VAL A 190 -14.44 -34.82 33.97
C VAL A 190 -15.32 -35.67 33.07
N VAL A 191 -14.89 -36.90 32.82
CA VAL A 191 -15.72 -37.96 32.24
C VAL A 191 -16.10 -38.91 33.36
N THR A 192 -17.40 -39.17 33.51
CA THR A 192 -17.98 -40.11 34.46
C THR A 192 -18.55 -41.30 33.70
N ALA A 193 -18.06 -42.50 34.01
CA ALA A 193 -18.58 -43.74 33.45
C ALA A 193 -19.81 -44.23 34.23
N ALA A 194 -20.54 -45.20 33.67
CA ALA A 194 -21.76 -45.75 34.27
C ALA A 194 -21.56 -46.37 35.66
N ASP A 195 -20.36 -46.85 35.98
CA ASP A 195 -20.00 -47.41 37.29
C ASP A 195 -19.62 -46.35 38.34
N GLY A 196 -19.70 -45.07 37.98
CA GLY A 196 -19.34 -43.94 38.84
C GLY A 196 -17.85 -43.60 38.86
N SER A 197 -17.01 -44.36 38.16
CA SER A 197 -15.60 -44.02 38.00
C SER A 197 -15.42 -42.75 37.18
N VAL A 198 -14.36 -41.99 37.48
CA VAL A 198 -14.11 -40.68 36.86
C VAL A 198 -12.70 -40.54 36.32
N PHE A 199 -12.55 -39.80 35.22
CA PHE A 199 -11.26 -39.43 34.66
C PHE A 199 -11.24 -37.95 34.25
N PRO A 200 -10.15 -37.19 34.51
CA PRO A 200 -10.06 -35.79 34.09
C PRO A 200 -10.07 -35.62 32.57
N LEU A 201 -10.93 -34.72 32.08
CA LEU A 201 -10.93 -34.28 30.70
C LEU A 201 -9.94 -33.12 30.52
N THR A 202 -9.04 -33.25 29.54
CA THR A 202 -7.94 -32.30 29.32
C THR A 202 -8.31 -31.17 28.36
N GLY A 203 -9.25 -31.40 27.44
CA GLY A 203 -9.70 -30.35 26.51
C GLY A 203 -10.69 -30.84 25.46
N ILE A 204 -11.05 -29.92 24.56
CA ILE A 204 -12.03 -30.10 23.49
C ILE A 204 -11.44 -29.59 22.17
N ASN A 205 -11.54 -30.41 21.11
CA ASN A 205 -11.17 -30.06 19.73
C ASN A 205 -9.82 -29.32 19.61
N LYS A 206 -8.74 -29.99 20.03
CA LYS A 206 -7.39 -29.42 19.98
C LYS A 206 -6.47 -30.11 19.00
N ALA A 207 -5.71 -29.30 18.27
CA ALA A 207 -4.48 -29.74 17.63
C ALA A 207 -3.44 -30.13 18.70
N ALA A 208 -2.44 -30.91 18.33
CA ALA A 208 -1.33 -31.22 19.23
C ALA A 208 -0.44 -29.98 19.46
N TYR A 209 0.02 -29.81 20.69
CA TYR A 209 0.91 -28.72 21.10
C TYR A 209 1.86 -29.16 22.23
N LYS A 210 2.84 -28.32 22.53
CA LYS A 210 3.74 -28.49 23.68
C LYS A 210 3.19 -27.72 24.89
N THR A 211 3.01 -28.39 26.01
CA THR A 211 2.46 -27.79 27.23
C THR A 211 3.50 -26.90 27.90
N GLU A 212 3.09 -25.77 28.46
CA GLU A 212 3.96 -24.93 29.31
C GLU A 212 3.61 -25.14 30.80
N PRO A 213 4.60 -25.10 31.72
CA PRO A 213 6.04 -24.91 31.47
C PRO A 213 6.79 -26.22 31.16
N ASN A 214 6.11 -27.37 31.15
CA ASN A 214 6.74 -28.69 31.23
C ASN A 214 7.30 -29.24 29.90
N ASP A 215 7.06 -28.57 28.76
CA ASP A 215 7.40 -29.02 27.39
C ASP A 215 6.90 -30.45 27.03
N GLY A 216 5.87 -30.91 27.75
CA GLY A 216 5.20 -32.17 27.51
C GLY A 216 4.35 -32.16 26.24
N PHE A 217 4.08 -33.34 25.69
CA PHE A 217 3.11 -33.50 24.61
C PHE A 217 1.69 -33.38 25.17
N SER A 218 0.87 -32.47 24.62
CA SER A 218 -0.49 -32.19 25.10
C SER A 218 -1.39 -33.42 25.20
N HIS A 219 -1.18 -34.39 24.32
CA HIS A 219 -1.99 -35.60 24.21
C HIS A 219 -1.41 -36.82 24.92
N ALA A 220 -0.30 -36.68 25.66
CA ALA A 220 0.27 -37.77 26.45
C ALA A 220 -0.50 -37.98 27.77
N ASN A 221 -0.86 -39.22 28.10
CA ASN A 221 -1.61 -39.56 29.33
C ASN A 221 -2.94 -38.79 29.51
N ALA A 222 -3.56 -38.35 28.42
CA ALA A 222 -4.65 -37.37 28.44
C ALA A 222 -5.91 -37.89 27.74
N MET A 223 -7.05 -37.29 28.08
CA MET A 223 -8.35 -37.51 27.46
C MET A 223 -8.86 -36.21 26.84
N TYR A 224 -9.24 -36.24 25.56
CA TYR A 224 -9.81 -35.10 24.84
C TYR A 224 -11.15 -35.47 24.21
N VAL A 225 -12.08 -34.51 24.19
CA VAL A 225 -13.33 -34.61 23.43
C VAL A 225 -13.10 -34.05 22.03
N TYR A 226 -13.50 -34.79 21.00
CA TYR A 226 -13.62 -34.31 19.63
C TYR A 226 -15.08 -34.38 19.20
N THR A 227 -15.64 -33.26 18.75
CA THR A 227 -17.02 -33.11 18.28
C THR A 227 -17.07 -33.04 16.76
N SER A 228 -18.28 -32.94 16.18
CA SER A 228 -18.48 -32.68 14.74
C SER A 228 -17.78 -31.42 14.24
N ALA A 229 -17.50 -30.44 15.13
CA ALA A 229 -16.73 -29.25 14.78
C ALA A 229 -15.27 -29.54 14.38
N TRP A 230 -14.72 -30.71 14.69
CA TRP A 230 -13.41 -31.12 14.20
C TRP A 230 -13.54 -31.90 12.90
N THR A 231 -13.25 -31.25 11.78
CA THR A 231 -13.50 -31.82 10.44
C THR A 231 -12.25 -32.38 9.76
N GLN A 232 -11.06 -32.13 10.31
CA GLN A 232 -9.82 -32.77 9.86
C GLN A 232 -9.61 -34.12 10.55
N THR A 233 -8.58 -34.87 10.12
CA THR A 233 -8.08 -36.00 10.90
C THR A 233 -7.66 -35.50 12.28
N ARG A 234 -8.14 -36.16 13.34
CA ARG A 234 -7.74 -35.83 14.73
C ARG A 234 -6.24 -36.14 14.92
N PRO A 235 -5.56 -35.54 15.91
CA PRO A 235 -4.12 -35.72 16.07
C PRO A 235 -3.71 -37.19 16.17
N ASP A 236 -2.82 -37.61 15.28
CA ASP A 236 -2.24 -38.95 15.25
C ASP A 236 -0.82 -38.98 15.84
N ILE A 237 -0.07 -40.06 15.60
CA ILE A 237 1.30 -40.18 16.09
C ILE A 237 2.26 -39.15 15.49
N SER A 238 2.05 -38.74 14.23
CA SER A 238 2.87 -37.73 13.57
C SER A 238 2.63 -36.33 14.13
N ASP A 239 1.39 -36.05 14.53
CA ASP A 239 1.02 -34.77 15.13
C ASP A 239 1.43 -34.69 16.61
N SER A 240 1.20 -35.77 17.37
CA SER A 240 1.15 -35.73 18.84
C SER A 240 2.16 -36.62 19.57
N ALA A 241 2.94 -37.41 18.83
CA ALA A 241 3.81 -38.47 19.37
C ALA A 241 3.06 -39.55 20.18
N THR A 242 1.75 -39.71 19.97
CA THR A 242 0.91 -40.68 20.70
C THR A 242 0.00 -41.49 19.77
N THR A 243 -0.17 -42.78 20.07
CA THR A 243 -1.16 -43.65 19.41
C THR A 243 -2.47 -43.63 20.23
N PRO A 244 -3.60 -43.14 19.70
CA PRO A 244 -4.82 -42.98 20.49
C PRO A 244 -5.59 -44.29 20.66
N THR A 245 -6.34 -44.40 21.75
CA THR A 245 -7.52 -45.27 21.88
C THR A 245 -8.75 -44.36 21.82
N GLU A 246 -9.70 -44.64 20.92
CA GLU A 246 -10.86 -43.78 20.69
C GLU A 246 -12.17 -44.45 21.09
N VAL A 247 -13.05 -43.70 21.74
CA VAL A 247 -14.39 -44.14 22.15
C VAL A 247 -15.42 -43.19 21.56
N LEU A 248 -16.31 -43.67 20.70
CA LEU A 248 -17.43 -42.89 20.18
C LEU A 248 -18.60 -42.98 21.15
N VAL A 249 -19.13 -41.81 21.49
CA VAL A 249 -20.30 -41.63 22.33
C VAL A 249 -21.37 -40.93 21.51
N GLN A 250 -22.57 -41.50 21.43
CA GLN A 250 -23.73 -40.87 20.82
C GLN A 250 -24.89 -40.89 21.79
N ASN A 251 -25.56 -39.75 21.95
CA ASN A 251 -26.68 -39.59 22.90
C ASN A 251 -26.33 -40.07 24.33
N GLY A 252 -25.08 -39.85 24.75
CA GLY A 252 -24.57 -40.24 26.07
C GLY A 252 -24.26 -41.74 26.25
N ILE A 253 -24.31 -42.53 25.18
CA ILE A 253 -24.02 -43.97 25.20
C ILE A 253 -22.78 -44.27 24.36
N VAL A 254 -21.89 -45.12 24.86
CA VAL A 254 -20.75 -45.60 24.08
C VAL A 254 -21.26 -46.50 22.93
N THR A 255 -21.04 -46.10 21.68
CA THR A 255 -21.49 -46.85 20.50
C THR A 255 -20.35 -47.58 19.78
N GLN A 256 -19.11 -47.11 19.94
CA GLN A 256 -17.94 -47.75 19.34
C GLN A 256 -16.70 -47.58 20.23
N PHE A 257 -15.86 -48.61 20.27
CA PHE A 257 -14.57 -48.60 20.96
C PHE A 257 -13.47 -49.05 20.00
N ALA A 258 -12.41 -48.27 19.87
CA ALA A 258 -11.27 -48.54 19.00
C ALA A 258 -9.96 -48.50 19.81
N ASP A 259 -9.48 -49.69 20.19
CA ASP A 259 -8.24 -49.82 20.97
C ASP A 259 -6.98 -49.57 20.14
N ASN A 260 -6.10 -48.70 20.63
CA ASN A 260 -4.83 -48.28 20.01
C ASN A 260 -4.93 -47.92 18.52
N LYS A 261 -6.08 -47.40 18.10
CA LYS A 261 -6.32 -46.89 16.75
C LYS A 261 -7.44 -45.85 16.77
N MET A 262 -7.52 -45.10 15.68
CA MET A 262 -8.58 -44.11 15.48
C MET A 262 -9.84 -44.77 14.91
N ILE A 263 -11.00 -44.23 15.27
CA ILE A 263 -12.28 -44.46 14.61
C ILE A 263 -12.26 -43.74 13.26
N THR A 264 -12.59 -44.44 12.18
CA THR A 264 -12.60 -43.84 10.84
C THR A 264 -13.85 -42.99 10.62
N GLY A 265 -13.70 -41.91 9.85
CA GLY A 265 -14.81 -41.02 9.49
C GLY A 265 -14.98 -39.79 10.39
N PRO A 266 -15.96 -38.93 10.06
CA PRO A 266 -16.27 -37.73 10.82
C PRO A 266 -16.93 -38.06 12.16
N VAL A 267 -16.83 -37.14 13.11
CA VAL A 267 -17.57 -37.25 14.36
C VAL A 267 -19.07 -36.98 14.09
N PRO A 268 -20.00 -37.86 14.50
CA PRO A 268 -21.44 -37.64 14.35
C PRO A 268 -21.93 -36.36 15.05
N ALA A 269 -22.96 -35.71 14.49
CA ALA A 269 -23.51 -34.47 15.05
C ALA A 269 -24.20 -34.66 16.41
N ASP A 270 -24.71 -35.86 16.69
CA ASP A 270 -25.37 -36.25 17.95
C ASP A 270 -24.41 -36.88 18.97
N GLY A 271 -23.10 -36.72 18.77
CA GLY A 271 -22.10 -37.40 19.56
C GLY A 271 -20.73 -36.73 19.60
N TYR A 272 -19.79 -37.43 20.21
CA TYR A 272 -18.40 -37.04 20.33
C TYR A 272 -17.47 -38.25 20.44
N ILE A 273 -16.20 -38.07 20.11
CA ILE A 273 -15.14 -39.05 20.32
C ILE A 273 -14.30 -38.64 21.52
N LEU A 274 -14.16 -39.55 22.50
CA LEU A 274 -13.12 -39.47 23.51
C LEU A 274 -11.82 -40.04 22.93
N ARG A 275 -10.86 -39.16 22.63
CA ARG A 275 -9.50 -39.54 22.25
C ARG A 275 -8.67 -39.68 23.51
N THR A 276 -8.14 -40.87 23.75
CA THR A 276 -7.42 -41.22 24.98
C THR A 276 -6.02 -41.75 24.68
N HIS A 277 -5.09 -41.58 25.61
CA HIS A 277 -3.77 -42.18 25.54
C HIS A 277 -3.20 -42.44 26.95
N GLY A 278 -2.31 -43.43 27.08
CA GLY A 278 -1.67 -43.81 28.36
C GLY A 278 -2.71 -44.13 29.43
N LYS A 279 -2.61 -43.47 30.60
CA LYS A 279 -3.56 -43.63 31.71
C LYS A 279 -5.03 -43.41 31.33
N ALA A 280 -5.31 -42.51 30.40
CA ALA A 280 -6.68 -42.29 29.92
C ALA A 280 -7.20 -43.47 29.09
N ALA A 281 -6.32 -44.14 28.34
CA ALA A 281 -6.68 -45.32 27.57
C ALA A 281 -6.87 -46.53 28.50
N GLU A 282 -6.08 -46.66 29.56
CA GLU A 282 -6.29 -47.66 30.63
C GLU A 282 -7.66 -47.47 31.30
N PHE A 283 -8.01 -46.23 31.65
CA PHE A 283 -9.34 -45.90 32.16
C PHE A 283 -10.46 -46.26 31.17
N ALA A 284 -10.31 -45.89 29.90
CA ALA A 284 -11.30 -46.19 28.87
C ALA A 284 -11.52 -47.71 28.72
N ARG A 285 -10.44 -48.50 28.68
CA ARG A 285 -10.52 -49.97 28.61
C ARG A 285 -11.21 -50.59 29.83
N ALA A 286 -11.06 -49.99 31.01
CA ALA A 286 -11.67 -50.52 32.22
C ALA A 286 -13.15 -50.15 32.33
N HIS A 287 -13.54 -48.92 31.94
CA HIS A 287 -14.82 -48.34 32.34
C HIS A 287 -15.77 -47.91 31.20
N LEU A 288 -15.29 -47.80 29.95
CA LEU A 288 -16.07 -47.24 28.82
C LEU A 288 -16.45 -48.29 27.77
N GLN A 289 -17.25 -49.28 28.16
CA GLN A 289 -17.67 -50.36 27.26
C GLN A 289 -18.86 -49.97 26.37
N VAL A 290 -18.93 -50.56 25.18
CA VAL A 290 -20.05 -50.36 24.26
C VAL A 290 -21.38 -50.68 24.95
N GLY A 291 -22.35 -49.77 24.84
CA GLY A 291 -23.67 -49.83 25.46
C GLY A 291 -23.77 -49.17 26.84
N THR A 292 -22.68 -48.72 27.45
CA THR A 292 -22.73 -48.05 28.75
C THR A 292 -22.96 -46.55 28.60
N GLN A 293 -23.58 -45.95 29.62
CA GLN A 293 -23.75 -44.51 29.72
C GLN A 293 -22.41 -43.85 30.11
N VAL A 294 -22.15 -42.70 29.51
CA VAL A 294 -21.01 -41.86 29.82
C VAL A 294 -21.45 -40.40 29.79
N ASN A 295 -20.96 -39.64 30.76
CA ASN A 295 -21.25 -38.23 30.87
C ASN A 295 -19.93 -37.44 30.91
N ALA A 296 -19.84 -36.39 30.10
CA ALA A 296 -18.69 -35.49 30.08
C ALA A 296 -19.17 -34.09 30.49
N ASN A 297 -18.65 -33.59 31.61
CA ASN A 297 -18.94 -32.25 32.10
C ASN A 297 -17.65 -31.43 32.12
N TYR A 298 -17.73 -30.15 31.80
CA TYR A 298 -16.58 -29.26 31.77
C TYR A 298 -16.96 -27.81 32.02
N ASN A 299 -15.99 -27.05 32.53
CA ASN A 299 -16.09 -25.62 32.76
C ASN A 299 -14.80 -24.93 32.30
N LEU A 300 -14.93 -23.65 31.97
CA LEU A 300 -13.78 -22.76 31.89
C LEU A 300 -13.45 -22.23 33.29
N ILE A 301 -12.19 -21.84 33.51
CA ILE A 301 -11.75 -21.20 34.74
C ILE A 301 -11.12 -19.85 34.40
N ALA A 302 -11.71 -18.75 34.86
CA ALA A 302 -11.07 -17.44 34.79
C ALA A 302 -9.90 -17.41 35.77
N GLN A 303 -8.65 -17.45 35.29
CA GLN A 303 -7.49 -17.64 36.16
C GLN A 303 -7.22 -16.44 37.06
N SER A 304 -7.63 -15.22 36.67
CA SER A 304 -7.45 -14.04 37.54
C SER A 304 -8.28 -14.08 38.82
N THR A 305 -9.40 -14.84 38.82
CA THR A 305 -10.34 -14.92 39.96
C THR A 305 -10.49 -16.33 40.53
N GLY A 306 -10.10 -17.36 39.78
CA GLY A 306 -10.39 -18.76 40.09
C GLY A 306 -11.85 -19.15 39.84
N GLN A 307 -12.67 -18.27 39.27
CA GLN A 307 -14.09 -18.52 39.05
C GLN A 307 -14.31 -19.58 37.98
N LYS A 308 -15.11 -20.60 38.30
CA LYS A 308 -15.65 -21.55 37.31
C LYS A 308 -16.74 -20.89 36.49
N ILE A 309 -16.64 -21.01 35.17
CA ILE A 309 -17.56 -20.44 34.20
C ILE A 309 -18.15 -21.60 33.40
N ASN A 310 -19.48 -21.74 33.47
CA ASN A 310 -20.22 -22.58 32.53
C ASN A 310 -20.10 -21.93 31.14
N PRO A 311 -19.53 -22.62 30.12
CA PRO A 311 -19.39 -22.04 28.80
C PRO A 311 -20.71 -21.57 28.17
N ASP A 312 -21.85 -22.18 28.51
CA ASP A 312 -23.18 -21.79 28.00
C ASP A 312 -23.62 -20.39 28.48
N ALA A 313 -22.97 -19.84 29.50
CA ALA A 313 -23.19 -18.46 29.95
C ALA A 313 -22.50 -17.42 29.05
N LEU A 314 -21.66 -17.86 28.12
CA LEU A 314 -20.93 -17.02 27.18
C LEU A 314 -21.63 -17.01 25.82
N GLN A 315 -21.83 -15.83 25.26
CA GLN A 315 -22.27 -15.67 23.88
C GLN A 315 -21.13 -16.04 22.93
N MET A 316 -19.93 -15.55 23.23
CA MET A 316 -18.73 -15.78 22.44
C MET A 316 -17.48 -15.70 23.31
N LEU A 317 -16.42 -16.36 22.85
CA LEU A 317 -15.06 -16.25 23.40
C LEU A 317 -14.08 -16.44 22.24
N ILE A 318 -13.10 -15.56 22.11
CA ILE A 318 -12.04 -15.67 21.10
C ILE A 318 -10.67 -15.57 21.76
N GLY A 319 -9.80 -16.52 21.42
CA GLY A 319 -8.39 -16.52 21.84
C GLY A 319 -7.61 -15.35 21.24
N GLY A 320 -6.55 -14.97 21.95
CA GLY A 320 -5.51 -14.07 21.48
C GLY A 320 -4.18 -14.49 22.10
N HIS A 321 -3.29 -13.53 22.32
CA HIS A 321 -1.96 -13.81 22.86
C HIS A 321 -1.71 -13.09 24.19
N THR A 322 -1.04 -11.95 24.15
CA THR A 322 -0.68 -11.20 25.35
C THR A 322 -1.68 -10.08 25.64
N ILE A 323 -1.86 -9.76 26.92
CA ILE A 323 -2.48 -8.50 27.31
C ILE A 323 -1.61 -7.32 26.83
N LEU A 324 -2.27 -6.25 26.38
CA LEU A 324 -1.63 -5.01 25.91
C LEU A 324 -1.98 -3.84 26.83
N VAL A 325 -3.23 -3.75 27.28
CA VAL A 325 -3.71 -2.67 28.15
C VAL A 325 -4.44 -3.30 29.34
N ASN A 326 -4.15 -2.80 30.54
CA ASN A 326 -4.82 -3.19 31.77
C ASN A 326 -5.01 -1.96 32.66
N GLY A 327 -6.23 -1.73 33.15
CA GLY A 327 -6.54 -0.56 33.95
C GLY A 327 -6.35 0.77 33.20
N GLY A 328 -6.54 0.79 31.88
CA GLY A 328 -6.37 1.99 31.04
C GLY A 328 -4.91 2.41 30.84
N ALA A 329 -3.95 1.53 31.17
CA ALA A 329 -2.53 1.77 31.00
C ALA A 329 -1.88 0.60 30.25
N ALA A 330 -0.72 0.86 29.62
CA ALA A 330 0.08 -0.19 29.00
C ALA A 330 0.45 -1.26 30.03
N ALA A 331 0.19 -2.53 29.70
CA ALA A 331 0.46 -3.66 30.56
C ALA A 331 1.82 -4.30 30.25
N THR A 332 2.45 -4.92 31.24
CA THR A 332 3.53 -5.87 30.98
C THR A 332 2.98 -7.06 30.20
N PHE A 333 3.69 -7.48 29.15
CA PHE A 333 3.27 -8.64 28.37
C PHE A 333 3.22 -9.90 29.23
N SER A 334 2.14 -10.66 29.12
CA SER A 334 1.86 -11.84 29.95
C SER A 334 2.65 -13.08 29.53
N ARG A 335 3.28 -13.03 28.36
CA ARG A 335 4.13 -14.10 27.81
C ARG A 335 5.16 -13.50 26.85
N SER A 336 6.15 -14.31 26.46
CA SER A 336 7.17 -13.89 25.49
C SER A 336 6.53 -13.43 24.18
N THR A 337 6.95 -12.28 23.68
CA THR A 337 6.48 -11.70 22.42
C THR A 337 7.51 -11.84 21.29
N SER A 338 8.63 -12.53 21.51
CA SER A 338 9.72 -12.62 20.52
C SER A 338 9.27 -13.20 19.17
N SER A 339 8.33 -14.14 19.19
CA SER A 339 7.77 -14.79 18.00
C SER A 339 6.77 -13.93 17.22
N ILE A 340 6.37 -12.76 17.75
CA ILE A 340 5.36 -11.88 17.13
C ILE A 340 5.95 -10.49 16.78
N SER A 341 7.26 -10.45 16.54
CA SER A 341 8.03 -9.29 16.09
C SER A 341 7.71 -8.01 16.89
N PRO A 342 7.97 -7.97 18.21
CA PRO A 342 7.39 -6.96 19.09
C PRO A 342 7.89 -5.53 18.80
N ASN A 343 9.09 -5.44 18.23
CA ASN A 343 9.80 -4.20 17.91
C ASN A 343 9.75 -3.83 16.42
N SER A 344 9.17 -4.67 15.57
CA SER A 344 8.97 -4.37 14.15
C SER A 344 7.67 -3.61 13.96
N ALA A 345 7.71 -2.53 13.18
CA ALA A 345 6.51 -1.87 12.71
C ALA A 345 5.92 -2.73 11.59
N ARG A 346 4.77 -3.33 11.86
CA ARG A 346 4.07 -4.24 10.94
C ARG A 346 2.56 -4.16 11.16
N ALA A 347 1.77 -4.84 10.33
CA ALA A 347 0.34 -4.87 10.51
C ALA A 347 -0.04 -5.55 11.85
N ARG A 348 -1.07 -5.04 12.53
CA ARG A 348 -1.50 -5.54 13.86
C ARG A 348 -3.01 -5.66 13.94
N THR A 349 -3.50 -6.62 14.72
CA THR A 349 -4.90 -6.69 15.16
C THR A 349 -4.95 -6.77 16.70
N ALA A 350 -5.87 -6.04 17.32
CA ALA A 350 -6.10 -6.03 18.76
C ALA A 350 -7.58 -5.86 19.09
N LEU A 351 -7.93 -6.23 20.32
CA LEU A 351 -9.29 -6.15 20.83
C LEU A 351 -9.28 -5.68 22.27
N GLY A 352 -10.21 -4.79 22.62
CA GLY A 352 -10.38 -4.31 23.98
C GLY A 352 -11.77 -3.76 24.25
N TYR A 353 -12.02 -3.35 25.49
CA TYR A 353 -13.28 -2.72 25.88
C TYR A 353 -13.05 -1.50 26.79
N THR A 354 -14.04 -0.60 26.84
CA THR A 354 -14.02 0.63 27.65
C THR A 354 -14.22 0.36 29.14
N LYS A 355 -13.88 1.32 30.00
CA LYS A 355 -13.93 1.13 31.47
C LYS A 355 -15.31 0.76 32.01
N ASP A 356 -16.37 1.27 31.40
CA ASP A 356 -17.76 0.97 31.72
C ASP A 356 -18.26 -0.35 31.11
N GLY A 357 -17.46 -1.00 30.26
CA GLY A 357 -17.84 -2.20 29.53
C GLY A 357 -18.88 -1.97 28.43
N ALA A 358 -19.26 -0.72 28.15
CA ALA A 358 -20.33 -0.41 27.20
C ALA A 358 -19.88 -0.58 25.74
N LYS A 359 -18.58 -0.53 25.46
CA LYS A 359 -18.06 -0.62 24.09
C LYS A 359 -16.93 -1.63 23.96
N ALA A 360 -16.94 -2.37 22.85
CA ALA A 360 -15.79 -3.10 22.34
C ALA A 360 -15.10 -2.29 21.23
N LEU A 361 -13.77 -2.34 21.20
CA LEU A 361 -12.93 -1.71 20.18
C LEU A 361 -12.12 -2.81 19.48
N ILE A 362 -12.46 -3.06 18.22
CA ILE A 362 -11.72 -3.94 17.32
C ILE A 362 -10.75 -3.07 16.53
N ILE A 363 -9.45 -3.28 16.71
CA ILE A 363 -8.41 -2.34 16.25
C ILE A 363 -7.49 -3.07 15.29
N THR A 364 -7.24 -2.46 14.13
CA THR A 364 -6.21 -2.92 13.20
C THR A 364 -5.26 -1.78 12.82
N VAL A 365 -3.99 -2.08 12.64
CA VAL A 365 -3.01 -1.14 12.08
C VAL A 365 -2.56 -1.68 10.72
N GLU A 366 -2.69 -0.86 9.69
CA GLU A 366 -2.30 -1.18 8.30
C GLU A 366 -0.78 -1.17 8.14
N ASP A 367 -0.24 -2.08 7.33
CA ASP A 367 1.12 -2.03 6.80
C ASP A 367 1.07 -2.10 5.27
N SER A 368 1.46 -1.02 4.62
CA SER A 368 1.36 -0.82 3.16
C SER A 368 2.34 0.26 2.70
N ASP A 369 2.41 0.50 1.38
CA ASP A 369 3.20 1.60 0.79
C ASP A 369 2.88 2.99 1.40
N SER A 370 1.73 3.13 2.08
CA SER A 370 1.26 4.39 2.68
C SER A 370 1.03 4.34 4.20
N SER A 371 1.41 3.24 4.86
CA SER A 371 1.29 3.04 6.30
C SER A 371 2.40 2.13 6.80
N GLN A 372 3.19 2.57 7.79
CA GLN A 372 4.37 1.84 8.26
C GLN A 372 4.09 0.68 9.25
N GLY A 373 2.83 0.34 9.53
CA GLY A 373 2.50 -0.59 10.62
C GLY A 373 2.74 -0.01 12.02
N ALA A 374 2.78 -0.87 13.04
CA ALA A 374 3.08 -0.50 14.43
C ALA A 374 3.87 -1.57 15.18
N THR A 375 4.73 -1.12 16.10
CA THR A 375 5.29 -1.98 17.16
C THR A 375 4.23 -2.30 18.21
N LEU A 376 4.44 -3.33 19.04
CA LEU A 376 3.50 -3.63 20.13
C LEU A 376 3.42 -2.48 21.14
N ALA A 377 4.53 -1.81 21.43
CA ALA A 377 4.55 -0.67 22.34
C ALA A 377 3.76 0.53 21.80
N GLU A 378 3.81 0.78 20.49
CA GLU A 378 2.97 1.81 19.86
C GLU A 378 1.50 1.40 19.88
N LEU A 379 1.18 0.15 19.60
CA LEU A 379 -0.18 -0.36 19.69
C LEU A 379 -0.77 -0.19 21.09
N GLN A 380 -0.01 -0.47 22.16
CA GLN A 380 -0.43 -0.18 23.54
C GLN A 380 -0.79 1.30 23.73
N GLN A 381 0.03 2.21 23.21
CA GLN A 381 -0.19 3.65 23.33
C GLN A 381 -1.42 4.10 22.54
N MET A 382 -1.63 3.56 21.34
CA MET A 382 -2.85 3.80 20.55
C MET A 382 -4.09 3.31 21.31
N MET A 383 -4.06 2.10 21.86
CA MET A 383 -5.18 1.53 22.62
C MET A 383 -5.50 2.36 23.86
N VAL A 384 -4.49 2.85 24.59
CA VAL A 384 -4.69 3.76 25.72
C VAL A 384 -5.33 5.09 25.27
N GLN A 385 -4.87 5.69 24.17
CA GLN A 385 -5.46 6.92 23.63
C GLN A 385 -6.88 6.73 23.10
N LEU A 386 -7.20 5.54 22.61
CA LEU A 386 -8.55 5.14 22.20
C LEU A 386 -9.49 4.90 23.39
N GLY A 387 -8.99 4.91 24.63
CA GLY A 387 -9.79 4.69 25.83
C GLY A 387 -10.05 3.22 26.16
N VAL A 388 -9.23 2.30 25.62
CA VAL A 388 -9.28 0.89 26.03
C VAL A 388 -8.90 0.77 27.50
N TRP A 389 -9.75 0.11 28.29
CA TRP A 389 -9.52 -0.15 29.71
C TRP A 389 -8.78 -1.47 29.93
N LYS A 390 -9.24 -2.52 29.27
CA LYS A 390 -8.54 -3.81 29.19
C LYS A 390 -8.53 -4.25 27.74
N GLY A 391 -7.38 -4.70 27.25
CA GLY A 391 -7.21 -5.04 25.84
C GLY A 391 -6.05 -6.01 25.62
N MET A 392 -6.17 -6.82 24.56
CA MET A 392 -5.24 -7.89 24.22
C MET A 392 -4.84 -7.84 22.75
N ASN A 393 -3.73 -8.50 22.45
CA ASN A 393 -3.23 -8.69 21.09
C ASN A 393 -3.90 -9.89 20.43
N LEU A 394 -4.38 -9.72 19.20
CA LEU A 394 -4.81 -10.79 18.29
C LEU A 394 -3.68 -11.11 17.29
N ASP A 395 -3.89 -12.10 16.43
CA ASP A 395 -2.89 -12.42 15.40
C ASP A 395 -2.66 -11.22 14.45
N GLY A 396 -1.43 -11.05 13.98
CA GLY A 396 -0.98 -9.84 13.27
C GLY A 396 -0.27 -10.16 11.96
N GLY A 397 0.50 -9.20 11.43
CA GLY A 397 1.21 -9.36 10.17
C GLY A 397 0.26 -9.63 8.99
N GLY A 398 0.63 -10.58 8.14
CA GLY A 398 -0.17 -11.04 7.00
C GLY A 398 -1.59 -11.52 7.32
N SER A 399 -1.87 -11.90 8.57
CA SER A 399 -3.23 -12.22 9.03
C SER A 399 -4.10 -10.97 9.19
N THR A 400 -3.49 -9.81 9.47
CA THR A 400 -4.21 -8.55 9.74
C THR A 400 -5.09 -8.17 8.57
N THR A 401 -6.38 -8.36 8.76
CA THR A 401 -7.40 -8.08 7.76
C THR A 401 -8.58 -7.43 8.46
N MET A 402 -9.14 -6.38 7.85
CA MET A 402 -10.45 -5.87 8.23
C MET A 402 -11.35 -5.84 7.00
N ILE A 403 -12.53 -6.41 7.15
CA ILE A 403 -13.61 -6.36 6.19
C ILE A 403 -14.70 -5.49 6.80
N SER A 404 -15.26 -4.57 6.04
CA SER A 404 -16.37 -3.74 6.50
C SER A 404 -17.29 -3.40 5.35
N ARG A 405 -18.59 -3.37 5.63
CA ARG A 405 -19.58 -2.73 4.76
C ARG A 405 -19.50 -1.21 4.97
N GLN A 406 -19.19 -0.47 3.91
CA GLN A 406 -19.25 0.99 3.96
C GLN A 406 -20.70 1.45 4.04
N LEU A 407 -20.92 2.67 4.52
CA LEU A 407 -22.28 3.19 4.70
C LEU A 407 -23.03 3.24 3.36
N GLY A 408 -24.21 2.63 3.35
CA GLY A 408 -25.08 2.53 2.17
C GLY A 408 -24.64 1.50 1.13
N GLU A 409 -23.53 0.78 1.35
CA GLU A 409 -23.17 -0.38 0.52
C GLU A 409 -23.94 -1.62 0.93
N THR A 410 -24.24 -2.49 -0.04
CA THR A 410 -24.78 -3.83 0.23
C THR A 410 -23.67 -4.85 0.45
N ALA A 411 -22.56 -4.73 -0.27
CA ALA A 411 -21.42 -5.63 -0.17
C ALA A 411 -20.43 -5.20 0.92
N THR A 412 -19.86 -6.18 1.60
CA THR A 412 -18.69 -6.00 2.45
C THR A 412 -17.42 -6.01 1.59
N GLN A 413 -16.43 -5.20 1.94
CA GLN A 413 -15.17 -5.13 1.20
C GLN A 413 -13.97 -5.04 2.12
N LEU A 414 -12.80 -5.30 1.55
CA LEU A 414 -11.53 -5.09 2.22
C LEU A 414 -11.38 -3.60 2.59
N ALA A 415 -11.19 -3.35 3.88
CA ALA A 415 -11.21 -2.02 4.47
C ALA A 415 -9.95 -1.19 4.15
N PHE A 416 -8.82 -1.88 3.95
CA PHE A 416 -7.49 -1.36 3.62
C PHE A 416 -6.63 -2.50 3.03
N PRO A 417 -5.60 -2.22 2.22
CA PRO A 417 -4.68 -3.25 1.74
C PRO A 417 -4.03 -4.00 2.89
N THR A 418 -4.03 -5.33 2.81
CA THR A 418 -3.22 -6.19 3.68
C THR A 418 -1.72 -5.99 3.39
N GLU A 419 -0.86 -6.65 4.18
CA GLU A 419 0.59 -6.72 3.93
C GLU A 419 0.93 -7.29 2.52
N TYR A 420 -0.03 -8.00 1.89
CA TYR A 420 0.06 -8.56 0.53
C TYR A 420 -0.82 -7.82 -0.49
N GLY A 421 -1.11 -6.55 -0.24
CA GLY A 421 -2.01 -5.76 -1.09
C GLY A 421 -3.46 -6.23 -0.91
N VAL A 422 -4.06 -6.80 -1.93
CA VAL A 422 -5.48 -7.26 -1.87
C VAL A 422 -5.63 -8.73 -1.47
N THR A 423 -4.53 -9.47 -1.41
CA THR A 423 -4.53 -10.91 -1.09
C THR A 423 -4.69 -11.13 0.41
N GLN A 424 -5.65 -11.96 0.82
CA GLN A 424 -5.91 -12.26 2.23
C GLN A 424 -5.32 -13.61 2.63
N ARG A 425 -4.53 -13.64 3.70
CA ARG A 425 -4.06 -14.89 4.31
C ARG A 425 -5.25 -15.73 4.76
N GLN A 426 -5.14 -17.05 4.63
CA GLN A 426 -6.11 -17.96 5.21
C GLN A 426 -5.82 -18.10 6.71
N VAL A 427 -6.79 -17.81 7.56
CA VAL A 427 -6.68 -17.86 9.04
C VAL A 427 -7.70 -18.84 9.62
N ALA A 428 -7.46 -19.34 10.83
CA ALA A 428 -8.32 -20.34 11.48
C ALA A 428 -9.69 -19.78 11.87
N ASN A 429 -9.72 -18.58 12.46
CA ASN A 429 -10.95 -17.91 12.85
C ASN A 429 -10.82 -16.37 12.75
N GLY A 430 -11.92 -15.69 12.97
CA GLY A 430 -12.05 -14.24 12.95
C GLY A 430 -13.16 -13.75 13.89
N LEU A 431 -13.18 -12.44 14.15
CA LEU A 431 -14.23 -11.80 14.93
C LEU A 431 -15.17 -11.05 13.99
N GLY A 432 -16.45 -11.41 14.01
CA GLY A 432 -17.50 -10.81 13.18
C GLY A 432 -18.35 -9.81 13.94
N VAL A 433 -18.81 -8.78 13.23
CA VAL A 433 -19.83 -7.83 13.66
C VAL A 433 -21.09 -8.08 12.84
N PHE A 434 -22.19 -8.38 13.50
CA PHE A 434 -23.45 -8.75 12.88
C PHE A 434 -24.51 -7.68 13.16
N SER A 435 -25.27 -7.32 12.13
CA SER A 435 -26.45 -6.45 12.28
C SER A 435 -27.68 -7.31 12.52
N THR A 436 -28.44 -6.98 13.56
CA THR A 436 -29.77 -7.52 13.84
C THR A 436 -30.85 -6.43 13.69
N ALA A 437 -30.49 -5.30 13.08
CA ALA A 437 -31.38 -4.17 12.89
C ALA A 437 -32.55 -4.49 11.94
N PRO A 438 -33.78 -4.04 12.24
CA PRO A 438 -34.88 -4.12 11.29
C PRO A 438 -34.69 -3.12 10.14
N VAL A 439 -35.46 -3.29 9.07
CA VAL A 439 -35.54 -2.30 7.99
C VAL A 439 -36.18 -1.01 8.51
N GLY A 440 -35.52 0.13 8.28
CA GLY A 440 -35.96 1.45 8.69
C GLY A 440 -36.43 2.35 7.53
N ALA A 441 -36.73 3.61 7.85
CA ALA A 441 -37.05 4.63 6.85
C ALA A 441 -35.78 5.26 6.26
N LEU A 442 -35.84 5.76 5.02
CA LEU A 442 -34.72 6.47 4.38
C LEU A 442 -34.22 7.61 5.28
N LYS A 443 -32.94 7.56 5.67
CA LYS A 443 -32.31 8.56 6.53
C LYS A 443 -31.33 9.44 5.79
N GLY A 444 -30.52 8.84 4.91
CA GLY A 444 -29.48 9.58 4.23
C GLY A 444 -29.09 8.96 2.90
N ILE A 445 -28.38 9.77 2.13
CA ILE A 445 -27.75 9.38 0.87
C ILE A 445 -26.28 9.81 0.92
N LYS A 446 -25.43 9.09 0.18
CA LYS A 446 -24.02 9.40 0.02
C LYS A 446 -23.71 9.46 -1.47
N ALA A 447 -23.43 10.65 -1.97
CA ALA A 447 -23.06 10.86 -3.36
C ALA A 447 -21.64 10.36 -3.60
N SER A 448 -21.36 9.92 -4.83
CA SER A 448 -20.04 9.49 -5.26
C SER A 448 -19.82 9.86 -6.72
N GLY A 449 -18.59 10.22 -7.05
CA GLY A 449 -18.17 10.62 -8.39
C GLY A 449 -16.86 11.41 -8.34
N SER A 450 -16.38 11.83 -9.49
CA SER A 450 -15.13 12.59 -9.59
C SER A 450 -15.25 13.96 -8.91
N SER A 451 -14.30 14.28 -8.04
CA SER A 451 -14.17 15.61 -7.41
C SER A 451 -13.33 16.59 -8.24
N VAL A 452 -12.62 16.10 -9.25
CA VAL A 452 -11.85 16.91 -10.18
C VAL A 452 -12.17 16.47 -11.60
N LEU A 453 -12.49 17.43 -12.46
CA LEU A 453 -12.81 17.24 -13.87
C LEU A 453 -11.96 18.16 -14.75
N PHE A 454 -11.86 17.82 -16.03
CA PHE A 454 -11.33 18.68 -17.07
C PHE A 454 -12.48 19.22 -17.94
N ILE A 455 -12.26 20.35 -18.62
CA ILE A 455 -13.24 20.93 -19.55
C ILE A 455 -13.57 19.90 -20.64
N GLY A 456 -14.86 19.76 -20.94
CA GLY A 456 -15.42 18.79 -21.88
C GLY A 456 -15.57 17.38 -21.30
N GLN A 457 -15.02 17.10 -20.11
CA GLN A 457 -15.13 15.78 -19.49
C GLN A 457 -16.58 15.52 -19.07
N GLN A 458 -17.05 14.32 -19.37
CA GLN A 458 -18.29 13.77 -18.83
C GLN A 458 -17.96 12.86 -17.65
N ALA A 459 -18.71 12.98 -16.57
CA ALA A 459 -18.58 12.12 -15.41
C ALA A 459 -19.95 11.72 -14.89
N SER A 460 -20.14 10.42 -14.69
CA SER A 460 -21.35 9.88 -14.07
C SER A 460 -21.21 9.91 -12.55
N TYR A 461 -22.26 10.36 -11.89
CA TYR A 461 -22.37 10.39 -10.44
C TYR A 461 -23.35 9.33 -9.98
N THR A 462 -23.03 8.69 -8.87
CA THR A 462 -23.88 7.66 -8.25
C THR A 462 -24.19 8.06 -6.83
N MET A 463 -25.23 7.45 -6.25
CA MET A 463 -25.51 7.61 -4.83
C MET A 463 -25.71 6.25 -4.19
N LYS A 464 -25.33 6.16 -2.93
CA LYS A 464 -25.74 5.11 -2.01
C LYS A 464 -26.79 5.69 -1.07
N ALA A 465 -27.64 4.84 -0.51
CA ALA A 465 -28.69 5.26 0.41
C ALA A 465 -28.72 4.35 1.63
N TYR A 466 -29.16 4.89 2.76
CA TYR A 466 -29.26 4.12 4.00
C TYR A 466 -30.44 4.58 4.86
N ASP A 467 -30.93 3.65 5.67
CA ASP A 467 -32.09 3.86 6.53
C ASP A 467 -31.74 4.39 7.93
N THR A 468 -32.74 4.51 8.80
CA THR A 468 -32.59 4.99 10.19
C THR A 468 -31.65 4.13 11.05
N TYR A 469 -31.46 2.86 10.70
CA TYR A 469 -30.55 1.91 11.33
C TYR A 469 -29.25 1.72 10.53
N TYR A 470 -29.02 2.55 9.52
CA TYR A 470 -27.87 2.49 8.62
C TYR A 470 -27.80 1.20 7.78
N ASN A 471 -28.92 0.51 7.57
CA ASN A 471 -28.97 -0.55 6.58
C ASN A 471 -28.95 0.07 5.17
N PRO A 472 -28.33 -0.60 4.19
CA PRO A 472 -28.34 -0.12 2.81
C PRO A 472 -29.77 -0.13 2.25
N VAL A 473 -30.12 0.95 1.55
CA VAL A 473 -31.36 1.10 0.78
C VAL A 473 -31.00 1.06 -0.69
N ASN A 474 -31.69 0.23 -1.47
CA ASN A 474 -31.47 0.12 -2.91
C ASN A 474 -31.74 1.48 -3.60
N PRO A 475 -30.75 2.15 -4.21
CA PRO A 475 -30.94 3.43 -4.88
C PRO A 475 -31.90 3.37 -6.07
N GLY A 476 -32.09 2.20 -6.70
CA GLY A 476 -32.98 2.01 -7.84
C GLY A 476 -34.48 2.13 -7.50
N THR A 477 -34.85 2.08 -6.22
CA THR A 477 -36.22 2.33 -5.77
C THR A 477 -36.47 3.82 -5.46
N LEU A 478 -35.43 4.65 -5.57
CA LEU A 478 -35.46 6.07 -5.27
C LEU A 478 -35.56 6.90 -6.57
N GLN A 479 -35.94 8.17 -6.42
CA GLN A 479 -36.05 9.12 -7.53
C GLN A 479 -35.06 10.28 -7.32
N PRO A 480 -33.76 10.06 -7.59
CA PRO A 480 -32.74 11.07 -7.35
C PRO A 480 -32.79 12.20 -8.38
N SER A 481 -32.65 13.43 -7.90
CA SER A 481 -32.44 14.63 -8.72
C SER A 481 -31.02 15.15 -8.53
N TRP A 482 -30.25 15.24 -9.61
CA TRP A 482 -28.89 15.77 -9.63
C TRP A 482 -28.86 17.20 -10.17
N THR A 483 -28.12 18.08 -9.49
CA THR A 483 -27.99 19.50 -9.86
C THR A 483 -26.57 19.99 -9.61
N ALA A 484 -26.14 21.03 -10.33
CA ALA A 484 -24.89 21.73 -10.08
C ALA A 484 -25.17 23.14 -9.56
N GLY A 485 -24.39 23.60 -8.57
CA GLY A 485 -24.58 24.90 -7.92
C GLY A 485 -24.22 26.11 -8.80
N SER A 486 -23.48 25.92 -9.88
CA SER A 486 -23.06 26.99 -10.81
C SER A 486 -23.16 26.54 -12.26
N ALA A 487 -23.29 27.50 -13.18
CA ALA A 487 -23.37 27.26 -14.63
C ALA A 487 -22.01 26.92 -15.27
N LEU A 488 -21.23 26.06 -14.61
CA LEU A 488 -19.94 25.54 -15.09
C LEU A 488 -20.08 24.21 -15.86
N GLY A 489 -21.28 23.64 -15.88
CA GLY A 489 -21.62 22.43 -16.62
C GLY A 489 -23.12 22.14 -16.56
N SER A 490 -23.54 20.98 -17.06
CA SER A 490 -24.94 20.56 -17.07
C SER A 490 -25.09 19.06 -16.83
N PHE A 491 -26.24 18.65 -16.31
CA PHE A 491 -26.59 17.25 -16.09
C PHE A 491 -27.51 16.73 -17.19
N ALA A 492 -27.26 15.50 -17.64
CA ALA A 492 -28.20 14.64 -18.32
C ALA A 492 -28.38 13.36 -17.47
N GLY A 493 -29.52 13.24 -16.79
CA GLY A 493 -29.69 12.21 -15.77
C GLY A 493 -28.69 12.39 -14.63
N ASN A 494 -27.81 11.40 -14.44
CA ASN A 494 -26.74 11.44 -13.44
C ASN A 494 -25.35 11.73 -14.04
N THR A 495 -25.26 12.04 -15.33
CA THR A 495 -24.00 12.39 -16.00
C THR A 495 -23.84 13.90 -16.09
N PHE A 496 -22.78 14.42 -15.49
CA PHE A 496 -22.39 15.82 -15.54
C PHE A 496 -21.39 16.04 -16.67
N THR A 497 -21.62 17.06 -17.50
CA THR A 497 -20.67 17.52 -18.52
C THR A 497 -20.06 18.84 -18.09
N ALA A 498 -18.75 18.84 -17.81
CA ALA A 498 -18.00 20.04 -17.46
C ALA A 498 -17.82 20.94 -18.70
N ALA A 499 -18.25 22.19 -18.63
CA ALA A 499 -18.22 23.13 -19.75
C ALA A 499 -17.23 24.28 -19.53
N LYS A 500 -16.96 24.69 -18.29
CA LYS A 500 -16.08 25.81 -17.94
C LYS A 500 -15.26 25.51 -16.70
N ALA A 501 -14.03 26.02 -16.65
CA ALA A 501 -13.18 25.91 -15.48
C ALA A 501 -13.73 26.69 -14.27
N GLY A 502 -13.42 26.21 -13.07
CA GLY A 502 -13.85 26.79 -11.79
C GLY A 502 -14.35 25.74 -10.80
N GLU A 503 -14.84 26.19 -9.66
CA GLU A 503 -15.37 25.33 -8.60
C GLU A 503 -16.91 25.33 -8.63
N THR A 504 -17.51 24.16 -8.41
CA THR A 504 -18.95 23.98 -8.26
C THR A 504 -19.26 22.95 -7.17
N THR A 505 -20.54 22.82 -6.83
CA THR A 505 -21.03 21.78 -5.93
C THR A 505 -22.13 21.00 -6.63
N ILE A 506 -21.91 19.71 -6.80
CA ILE A 506 -22.94 18.78 -7.28
C ILE A 506 -23.80 18.37 -6.10
N THR A 507 -25.11 18.51 -6.22
CA THR A 507 -26.08 18.12 -5.19
C THR A 507 -26.99 17.03 -5.73
N VAL A 508 -27.15 15.95 -4.95
CA VAL A 508 -28.19 14.96 -5.16
C VAL A 508 -29.25 15.09 -4.07
N LYS A 509 -30.51 14.90 -4.46
CA LYS A 509 -31.65 14.87 -3.54
C LYS A 509 -32.58 13.73 -3.91
N SER A 510 -33.06 12.99 -2.89
CA SER A 510 -34.13 12.01 -3.04
C SER A 510 -35.01 12.03 -1.79
N GLY A 511 -36.28 12.41 -1.95
CA GLY A 511 -37.17 12.68 -0.81
C GLY A 511 -36.62 13.79 0.09
N THR A 512 -36.46 13.50 1.39
CA THR A 512 -35.88 14.41 2.38
C THR A 512 -34.35 14.31 2.47
N ALA A 513 -33.75 13.25 1.92
CA ALA A 513 -32.30 13.04 1.96
C ALA A 513 -31.61 13.84 0.85
N SER A 514 -30.47 14.43 1.17
CA SER A 514 -29.63 15.16 0.22
C SER A 514 -28.16 14.98 0.58
N ASP A 515 -27.28 15.01 -0.42
CA ASP A 515 -25.83 15.05 -0.23
C ASP A 515 -25.16 15.94 -1.30
N LYS A 516 -23.94 16.39 -1.01
CA LYS A 516 -23.20 17.37 -1.83
C LYS A 516 -21.76 16.91 -2.08
N LEU A 517 -21.28 17.12 -3.30
CA LEU A 517 -19.91 16.86 -3.71
C LEU A 517 -19.28 18.15 -4.25
N PRO A 518 -18.19 18.65 -3.65
CA PRO A 518 -17.40 19.70 -4.28
C PRO A 518 -16.73 19.14 -5.53
N VAL A 519 -16.77 19.91 -6.61
CA VAL A 519 -16.14 19.56 -7.89
C VAL A 519 -15.34 20.76 -8.40
N GLU A 520 -14.07 20.52 -8.70
CA GLU A 520 -13.18 21.47 -9.36
C GLU A 520 -13.04 21.09 -10.84
N ILE A 521 -13.22 22.05 -11.73
CA ILE A 521 -13.01 21.89 -13.17
C ILE A 521 -11.72 22.62 -13.54
N ILE A 522 -10.70 21.85 -13.93
CA ILE A 522 -9.36 22.33 -14.26
C ILE A 522 -9.37 22.99 -15.64
N GLY A 523 -8.83 24.21 -15.77
CA GLY A 523 -8.60 24.88 -17.05
C GLY A 523 -7.11 25.10 -17.32
N GLY A 524 -6.75 25.51 -18.53
CA GLY A 524 -5.35 25.74 -18.93
C GLY A 524 -4.65 26.82 -18.10
N ALA A 525 -5.40 27.76 -17.52
CA ALA A 525 -4.88 28.81 -16.65
C ALA A 525 -4.34 28.31 -15.31
N SER A 526 -4.82 27.18 -14.79
CA SER A 526 -4.31 26.57 -13.55
C SER A 526 -3.12 25.64 -13.79
N ILE A 527 -2.79 25.32 -15.05
CA ILE A 527 -1.67 24.46 -15.42
C ILE A 527 -0.36 25.24 -15.44
N ALA A 528 0.64 24.72 -14.73
CA ALA A 528 2.02 25.18 -14.71
C ALA A 528 2.88 24.40 -15.72
N ALA A 529 2.67 23.09 -15.85
CA ALA A 529 3.33 22.28 -16.87
C ALA A 529 2.43 21.13 -17.35
N MET A 530 2.67 20.63 -18.55
CA MET A 530 2.00 19.47 -19.12
C MET A 530 3.04 18.61 -19.85
N THR A 531 2.95 17.29 -19.74
CA THR A 531 3.84 16.34 -20.41
C THR A 531 3.04 15.26 -21.13
N VAL A 532 3.49 14.88 -22.32
CA VAL A 532 3.01 13.69 -23.03
C VAL A 532 3.93 12.54 -22.64
N ASP A 533 3.44 11.64 -21.77
CA ASP A 533 4.20 10.53 -21.19
C ASP A 533 4.00 9.26 -22.04
N ALA A 534 4.40 9.35 -23.31
CA ALA A 534 4.18 8.28 -24.26
C ALA A 534 4.88 6.98 -23.83
N SER A 535 4.18 5.84 -23.94
CA SER A 535 4.76 4.53 -23.55
C SER A 535 5.95 4.09 -24.38
N SER A 536 6.20 4.77 -25.50
CA SER A 536 7.33 4.57 -26.39
C SER A 536 7.58 5.88 -27.14
N LEU A 537 8.86 6.18 -27.39
CA LEU A 537 9.26 7.35 -28.20
C LEU A 537 9.70 6.93 -29.62
N VAL A 538 9.20 5.79 -30.09
CA VAL A 538 9.60 5.16 -31.35
C VAL A 538 8.63 5.49 -32.49
N LEU A 539 9.15 6.06 -33.57
CA LEU A 539 8.45 6.38 -34.81
C LEU A 539 8.58 5.22 -35.81
N GLU A 540 7.53 4.41 -35.93
CA GLU A 540 7.50 3.25 -36.82
C GLU A 540 6.07 3.03 -37.34
N SER A 541 5.93 2.79 -38.65
CA SER A 541 4.63 2.54 -39.28
C SER A 541 3.93 1.32 -38.69
N GLY A 542 2.66 1.46 -38.33
CA GLY A 542 1.86 0.41 -37.69
C GLY A 542 2.04 0.28 -36.18
N LYS A 543 3.06 0.93 -35.59
CA LYS A 543 3.31 0.85 -34.15
C LYS A 543 2.22 1.58 -33.37
N SER A 544 1.77 0.96 -32.28
CA SER A 544 0.80 1.56 -31.36
C SER A 544 1.44 1.88 -30.01
N MET A 545 1.04 2.98 -29.39
CA MET A 545 1.53 3.44 -28.09
C MET A 545 0.46 4.21 -27.33
N SER A 546 0.49 4.13 -26.00
CA SER A 546 -0.38 4.96 -25.17
C SER A 546 0.23 6.35 -24.98
N LEU A 547 -0.63 7.37 -24.94
CA LEU A 547 -0.29 8.78 -24.82
C LEU A 547 -0.96 9.42 -23.60
N PRO A 548 -0.66 8.97 -22.37
CA PRO A 548 -1.16 9.66 -21.19
C PRO A 548 -0.58 11.07 -21.13
N VAL A 549 -1.44 12.06 -20.91
CA VAL A 549 -1.06 13.45 -20.72
C VAL A 549 -1.15 13.79 -19.24
N ARG A 550 -0.05 14.27 -18.66
CA ARG A 550 0.02 14.67 -17.25
C ARG A 550 0.10 16.18 -17.16
N ALA A 551 -0.77 16.80 -16.37
CA ALA A 551 -0.74 18.21 -16.03
C ALA A 551 -0.23 18.40 -14.60
N THR A 552 0.76 19.27 -14.42
CA THR A 552 1.16 19.83 -13.12
C THR A 552 0.50 21.20 -12.97
N LEU A 553 -0.31 21.35 -11.93
CA LEU A 553 -1.00 22.59 -11.62
C LEU A 553 -0.06 23.58 -10.90
N LYS A 554 -0.45 24.85 -10.87
CA LYS A 554 0.26 25.93 -10.16
C LYS A 554 0.35 25.72 -8.64
N ASP A 555 -0.56 24.92 -8.07
CA ASP A 555 -0.54 24.51 -6.66
C ASP A 555 0.35 23.27 -6.40
N GLY A 556 0.98 22.72 -7.44
CA GLY A 556 1.85 21.55 -7.37
C GLY A 556 1.16 20.19 -7.57
N ARG A 557 -0.17 20.12 -7.61
CA ARG A 557 -0.88 18.86 -7.90
C ARG A 557 -0.56 18.35 -9.29
N LYS A 558 -0.41 17.03 -9.43
CA LYS A 558 -0.20 16.34 -10.71
C LYS A 558 -1.43 15.50 -11.06
N LEU A 559 -2.04 15.78 -12.19
CA LEU A 559 -3.29 15.16 -12.65
C LEU A 559 -3.13 14.58 -14.05
N THR A 560 -3.93 13.58 -14.40
CA THR A 560 -4.02 13.06 -15.78
C THR A 560 -5.11 13.81 -16.52
N VAL A 561 -4.78 14.36 -17.69
CA VAL A 561 -5.77 14.97 -18.59
C VAL A 561 -6.50 13.82 -19.32
N PRO A 562 -7.84 13.75 -19.27
CA PRO A 562 -8.60 12.76 -20.02
C PRO A 562 -8.30 12.85 -21.52
N SER A 563 -8.10 11.70 -22.18
CA SER A 563 -7.77 11.65 -23.61
C SER A 563 -8.82 12.36 -24.48
N ALA A 564 -10.10 12.25 -24.13
CA ALA A 564 -11.21 12.94 -24.80
C ALA A 564 -11.17 14.48 -24.68
N SER A 565 -10.47 15.02 -23.67
CA SER A 565 -10.26 16.45 -23.50
C SER A 565 -9.04 16.97 -24.28
N VAL A 566 -8.16 16.08 -24.74
CA VAL A 566 -6.94 16.45 -25.47
C VAL A 566 -7.22 16.52 -26.96
N LYS A 567 -6.85 17.64 -27.57
CA LYS A 567 -6.78 17.78 -29.03
C LYS A 567 -5.37 17.46 -29.48
N TRP A 568 -5.25 16.51 -30.40
CA TRP A 568 -3.95 16.05 -30.88
C TRP A 568 -3.59 16.65 -32.22
N GLU A 569 -2.30 16.92 -32.38
CA GLU A 569 -1.69 17.34 -33.62
C GLU A 569 -0.45 16.46 -33.87
N LEU A 570 -0.37 15.88 -35.06
CA LEU A 570 0.71 14.98 -35.47
C LEU A 570 1.51 15.64 -36.59
N ARG A 571 2.84 15.70 -36.45
CA ARG A 571 3.74 16.20 -37.49
C ARG A 571 4.80 15.17 -37.84
N GLY A 572 5.18 15.09 -39.12
CA GLY A 572 6.18 14.14 -39.62
C GLY A 572 5.63 12.73 -39.92
N PHE A 573 4.39 12.43 -39.54
CA PHE A 573 3.71 11.17 -39.84
C PHE A 573 2.18 11.36 -39.77
N THR A 574 1.44 10.40 -40.32
CA THR A 574 -0.02 10.27 -40.13
C THR A 574 -0.32 9.21 -39.07
N GLY A 575 -1.46 9.31 -38.39
CA GLY A 575 -1.85 8.31 -37.41
C GLY A 575 -3.26 8.58 -36.89
N THR A 576 -3.81 7.59 -36.20
CA THR A 576 -5.12 7.68 -35.55
C THR A 576 -4.94 7.60 -34.05
N ILE A 577 -5.61 8.48 -33.31
CA ILE A 577 -5.63 8.44 -31.85
C ILE A 577 -7.04 8.10 -31.40
N GLN A 578 -7.18 6.98 -30.70
CA GLN A 578 -8.45 6.53 -30.13
C GLN A 578 -8.22 6.17 -28.67
N ASP A 579 -9.04 6.73 -27.78
CA ASP A 579 -8.97 6.51 -26.32
C ASP A 579 -7.57 6.70 -25.72
N GLY A 580 -6.80 7.65 -26.26
CA GLY A 580 -5.44 7.94 -25.81
C GLY A 580 -4.37 6.96 -26.32
N THR A 581 -4.71 6.05 -27.23
CA THR A 581 -3.75 5.20 -27.95
C THR A 581 -3.53 5.75 -29.35
N LEU A 582 -2.28 6.05 -29.68
CA LEU A 582 -1.85 6.39 -31.03
C LEU A 582 -1.49 5.11 -31.79
N THR A 583 -2.05 4.93 -32.98
CA THR A 583 -1.53 4.02 -34.00
C THR A 583 -0.89 4.84 -35.11
N ILE A 584 0.41 4.65 -35.29
CA ILE A 584 1.18 5.32 -36.34
C ILE A 584 0.77 4.72 -37.69
N GLY A 585 0.33 5.58 -38.61
CA GLY A 585 0.09 5.26 -40.01
C GLY A 585 1.38 5.42 -40.81
N THR A 586 1.38 6.31 -41.79
CA THR A 586 2.52 6.51 -42.69
C THR A 586 3.51 7.53 -42.11
N VAL A 587 4.79 7.15 -42.04
CA VAL A 587 5.88 8.06 -41.68
C VAL A 587 6.38 8.79 -42.92
N ASN A 588 6.50 10.12 -42.86
CA ASN A 588 7.04 10.90 -43.97
C ASN A 588 8.53 10.54 -44.17
N PRO A 589 8.96 10.05 -45.35
CA PRO A 589 10.35 9.65 -45.59
C PRO A 589 11.38 10.77 -45.39
N ALA A 590 10.98 12.04 -45.52
CA ALA A 590 11.84 13.20 -45.27
C ALA A 590 11.90 13.60 -43.79
N ALA A 591 10.98 13.12 -42.95
CA ALA A 591 10.92 13.47 -41.54
C ALA A 591 11.97 12.69 -40.75
N LYS A 592 12.88 13.43 -40.09
CA LYS A 592 13.88 12.85 -39.18
C LYS A 592 13.34 12.57 -37.78
N ALA A 593 12.22 13.21 -37.44
CA ALA A 593 11.47 13.03 -36.20
C ALA A 593 9.97 13.21 -36.48
N GLY A 594 9.16 12.55 -35.68
CA GLY A 594 7.72 12.74 -35.59
C GLY A 594 7.40 13.50 -34.32
N TYR A 595 6.39 14.34 -34.35
CA TYR A 595 5.98 15.14 -33.19
C TYR A 595 4.54 14.84 -32.86
N ILE A 596 4.29 14.56 -31.59
CA ILE A 596 2.96 14.45 -31.02
C ILE A 596 2.75 15.66 -30.14
N ILE A 597 1.82 16.53 -30.52
CA ILE A 597 1.51 17.74 -29.77
C ILE A 597 0.11 17.60 -29.18
N ALA A 598 0.05 17.62 -27.86
CA ALA A 598 -1.18 17.63 -27.08
C ALA A 598 -1.60 19.08 -26.82
N HIS A 599 -2.86 19.41 -27.09
CA HIS A 599 -3.47 20.70 -26.76
C HIS A 599 -4.64 20.50 -25.79
N TYR A 600 -4.66 21.27 -24.70
CA TYR A 600 -5.73 21.30 -23.72
C TYR A 600 -5.99 22.73 -23.23
N ASP A 601 -7.18 23.26 -23.48
CA ASP A 601 -7.63 24.60 -23.05
C ASP A 601 -6.58 25.72 -23.23
N GLY A 602 -5.95 25.77 -24.41
CA GLY A 602 -4.92 26.74 -24.77
C GLY A 602 -3.51 26.45 -24.21
N PHE A 603 -3.33 25.34 -23.49
CA PHE A 603 -2.03 24.83 -23.05
C PHE A 603 -1.58 23.71 -23.97
N SER A 604 -0.27 23.63 -24.28
CA SER A 604 0.29 22.59 -25.13
C SER A 604 1.45 21.85 -24.49
N SER A 605 1.70 20.64 -24.96
CA SER A 605 2.88 19.83 -24.65
C SER A 605 3.25 18.99 -25.86
N MET A 606 4.51 18.58 -25.95
CA MET A 606 5.02 17.84 -27.08
C MET A 606 5.83 16.63 -26.60
N ALA A 607 5.61 15.48 -27.24
CA ALA A 607 6.54 14.37 -27.27
C ALA A 607 7.17 14.26 -28.65
N VAL A 608 8.45 13.90 -28.68
CA VAL A 608 9.17 13.66 -29.93
C VAL A 608 9.36 12.17 -30.13
N LEU A 609 8.87 11.67 -31.26
CA LEU A 609 9.10 10.33 -31.74
C LEU A 609 10.27 10.33 -32.72
N THR A 610 11.10 9.30 -32.65
CA THR A 610 12.20 9.10 -33.59
C THR A 610 12.26 7.63 -33.96
N SER A 611 12.82 7.27 -35.11
CA SER A 611 12.99 5.85 -35.45
C SER A 611 13.82 5.17 -34.36
N GLY A 612 13.17 4.36 -33.53
CA GLY A 612 13.79 3.72 -32.37
C GLY A 612 14.68 2.57 -32.79
N ALA A 613 15.62 2.23 -31.92
CA ALA A 613 16.38 0.99 -32.03
C ALA A 613 16.12 0.15 -30.78
N ASP A 614 15.42 -0.97 -30.93
CA ASP A 614 15.50 -2.04 -29.94
C ASP A 614 16.90 -2.62 -30.03
N LYS A 615 17.66 -2.50 -28.96
CA LYS A 615 18.95 -3.17 -28.86
C LYS A 615 18.80 -4.30 -27.87
N LYS A 616 18.87 -5.49 -28.44
CA LYS A 616 19.03 -6.71 -27.67
C LYS A 616 20.26 -6.56 -26.77
N PHE A 617 20.04 -6.71 -25.48
CA PHE A 617 21.11 -6.68 -24.50
C PHE A 617 21.72 -8.06 -24.35
N ASP A 618 20.85 -9.06 -24.10
CA ASP A 618 21.25 -10.45 -24.03
C ASP A 618 20.05 -11.41 -24.10
N ASP A 619 20.16 -12.46 -24.90
CA ASP A 619 19.36 -13.68 -24.87
C ASP A 619 20.18 -14.90 -24.39
N PHE A 620 21.40 -14.65 -23.92
CA PHE A 620 22.32 -15.61 -23.32
C PHE A 620 22.81 -16.75 -24.22
N GLU A 621 22.39 -16.83 -25.49
CA GLU A 621 22.83 -17.86 -26.45
C GLU A 621 24.32 -17.80 -26.79
N GLN A 622 24.90 -16.60 -26.71
CA GLN A 622 26.32 -16.36 -27.02
C GLN A 622 27.08 -15.73 -25.85
N ALA A 623 26.53 -15.80 -24.65
CA ALA A 623 27.14 -15.18 -23.48
C ALA A 623 28.44 -15.91 -23.09
N THR A 624 29.57 -15.19 -23.19
CA THR A 624 30.92 -15.68 -22.86
C THR A 624 31.47 -15.14 -21.54
N TYR A 625 30.69 -14.31 -20.85
CA TYR A 625 31.07 -13.69 -19.58
C TYR A 625 30.55 -14.51 -18.40
N PRO A 626 31.20 -14.44 -17.23
CA PRO A 626 30.76 -15.19 -16.07
C PRO A 626 29.45 -14.64 -15.50
N ILE A 627 28.57 -15.55 -15.09
CA ILE A 627 27.45 -15.26 -14.20
C ILE A 627 27.78 -15.90 -12.87
N SER A 628 27.87 -15.10 -11.81
CA SER A 628 28.24 -15.57 -10.49
C SER A 628 27.13 -15.36 -9.48
N PHE A 629 27.03 -16.34 -8.59
CA PHE A 629 26.06 -16.30 -7.51
C PHE A 629 26.59 -15.38 -6.41
N GLN A 630 25.73 -14.51 -5.89
CA GLN A 630 25.94 -13.87 -4.60
C GLN A 630 24.69 -14.09 -3.75
N GLY A 631 24.87 -14.24 -2.45
CA GLY A 631 23.79 -14.33 -1.47
C GLY A 631 24.01 -13.33 -0.35
N THR A 632 22.94 -12.90 0.32
CA THR A 632 23.06 -12.29 1.65
C THR A 632 23.52 -13.33 2.68
N ASN A 633 23.77 -12.92 3.92
CA ASN A 633 24.36 -13.79 4.95
C ASN A 633 23.57 -15.09 5.15
N GLY A 634 24.23 -16.24 4.93
CA GLY A 634 23.66 -17.58 5.06
C GLY A 634 22.80 -18.05 3.88
N VAL A 635 22.59 -17.21 2.86
CA VAL A 635 21.90 -17.60 1.62
C VAL A 635 22.88 -18.33 0.71
N VAL A 636 22.48 -19.53 0.29
CA VAL A 636 23.23 -20.34 -0.68
C VAL A 636 22.39 -20.54 -1.94
N GLY A 637 23.04 -20.97 -3.02
CA GLY A 637 22.37 -21.11 -4.30
C GLY A 637 23.38 -21.14 -5.45
N THR A 638 22.84 -21.12 -6.66
CA THR A 638 23.64 -21.13 -7.89
C THR A 638 23.05 -20.16 -8.90
N SER A 639 23.90 -19.60 -9.75
CA SER A 639 23.47 -18.86 -10.93
C SER A 639 24.32 -19.29 -12.10
N SER A 640 23.69 -19.73 -13.17
CA SER A 640 24.39 -20.24 -14.35
C SER A 640 23.53 -20.10 -15.60
N ILE A 641 24.19 -20.11 -16.76
CA ILE A 641 23.50 -20.25 -18.03
C ILE A 641 23.16 -21.73 -18.22
N VAL A 642 21.88 -22.03 -18.45
CA VAL A 642 21.37 -23.39 -18.69
C VAL A 642 20.46 -23.39 -19.91
N SER A 643 20.26 -24.55 -20.54
CA SER A 643 19.31 -24.70 -21.65
C SER A 643 18.26 -25.77 -21.38
N GLY A 644 17.15 -25.70 -22.10
CA GLY A 644 16.10 -26.74 -22.06
C GLY A 644 15.17 -26.67 -20.84
N LEU A 645 14.91 -25.48 -20.29
CA LEU A 645 13.87 -25.32 -19.27
C LEU A 645 12.46 -25.45 -19.87
N PRO A 646 11.47 -25.98 -19.09
CA PRO A 646 10.10 -26.11 -19.57
C PRO A 646 9.51 -24.79 -20.09
N GLY A 647 9.00 -24.78 -21.32
CA GLY A 647 8.32 -23.63 -21.92
C GLY A 647 9.07 -22.92 -23.05
N THR A 648 10.37 -23.18 -23.23
CA THR A 648 11.16 -22.72 -24.40
C THR A 648 12.22 -23.78 -24.74
N ASN A 649 11.85 -24.83 -25.46
CA ASN A 649 12.76 -25.95 -25.75
C ASN A 649 13.78 -25.58 -26.85
N SER A 650 14.78 -24.77 -26.50
CA SER A 650 16.19 -24.83 -26.94
C SER A 650 17.03 -23.63 -26.48
N SER A 651 16.46 -22.61 -25.82
CA SER A 651 17.20 -21.37 -25.48
C SER A 651 18.09 -21.51 -24.25
N SER A 652 19.20 -20.78 -24.25
CA SER A 652 20.10 -20.58 -23.13
C SER A 652 19.56 -19.45 -22.24
N VAL A 653 19.45 -19.68 -20.94
CA VAL A 653 18.84 -18.72 -20.00
C VAL A 653 19.66 -18.59 -18.73
N VAL A 654 19.55 -17.47 -18.03
CA VAL A 654 20.15 -17.32 -16.70
C VAL A 654 19.23 -17.95 -15.67
N GLN A 655 19.57 -19.16 -15.21
CA GLN A 655 18.91 -19.78 -14.08
C GLN A 655 19.51 -19.28 -12.77
N LEU A 656 18.65 -18.99 -11.80
CA LEU A 656 19.01 -18.65 -10.43
C LEU A 656 18.28 -19.60 -9.49
N GLN A 657 19.04 -20.47 -8.83
CA GLN A 657 18.57 -21.31 -7.73
C GLN A 657 18.90 -20.62 -6.42
N TYR A 658 17.97 -20.63 -5.49
CA TYR A 658 18.15 -20.01 -4.19
C TYR A 658 17.74 -20.96 -3.06
N ASP A 659 18.47 -20.86 -1.96
CA ASP A 659 18.16 -21.51 -0.70
C ASP A 659 18.38 -20.50 0.45
N PHE A 660 17.26 -20.12 1.03
CA PHE A 660 17.11 -19.17 2.11
C PHE A 660 17.01 -19.86 3.47
N THR A 661 17.13 -21.19 3.56
CA THR A 661 16.94 -21.98 4.80
C THR A 661 17.89 -21.53 5.90
N ASN A 662 19.16 -21.28 5.57
CA ASN A 662 20.18 -20.84 6.53
C ASN A 662 20.40 -19.32 6.56
N GLY A 663 19.67 -18.57 5.73
CA GLY A 663 19.80 -17.11 5.69
C GLY A 663 19.29 -16.45 6.97
N THR A 664 19.74 -15.23 7.24
CA THR A 664 19.22 -14.39 8.34
C THR A 664 18.79 -13.02 7.83
N GLY A 665 17.83 -12.39 8.49
CA GLY A 665 17.29 -11.09 8.09
C GLY A 665 16.65 -11.10 6.70
N THR A 666 16.84 -10.02 5.94
CA THR A 666 16.47 -9.99 4.52
C THR A 666 17.39 -10.91 3.71
N LYS A 667 16.77 -11.87 3.02
CA LYS A 667 17.44 -12.90 2.23
C LYS A 667 17.34 -12.55 0.76
N ALA A 668 18.47 -12.49 0.06
CA ALA A 668 18.47 -12.28 -1.37
C ALA A 668 19.52 -13.14 -2.05
N ALA A 669 19.14 -13.68 -3.20
CA ALA A 669 20.00 -14.46 -4.09
C ALA A 669 20.12 -13.68 -5.40
N TYR A 670 21.35 -13.46 -5.85
CA TYR A 670 21.69 -12.61 -6.98
C TYR A 670 22.38 -13.42 -8.08
N ALA A 671 21.91 -13.26 -9.31
CA ALA A 671 22.68 -13.55 -10.51
C ALA A 671 23.46 -12.28 -10.89
N VAL A 672 24.77 -12.28 -10.63
CA VAL A 672 25.64 -11.13 -10.92
C VAL A 672 26.23 -11.27 -12.32
N LEU A 673 25.95 -10.28 -13.17
CA LEU A 673 26.39 -10.29 -14.56
C LEU A 673 27.84 -9.78 -14.63
N ASN A 674 28.77 -10.61 -15.11
CA ASN A 674 30.18 -10.23 -15.33
C ASN A 674 30.88 -9.58 -14.10
N GLY A 675 30.49 -9.97 -12.89
CA GLY A 675 31.08 -9.49 -11.62
C GLY A 675 30.66 -8.06 -11.21
N SER A 676 30.94 -7.06 -12.05
CA SER A 676 30.60 -5.63 -11.80
C SER A 676 29.38 -5.15 -12.57
N GLY A 677 28.72 -6.03 -13.32
CA GLY A 677 27.67 -5.68 -14.26
C GLY A 677 28.15 -5.58 -15.70
N ARG A 678 27.18 -5.47 -16.61
CA ARG A 678 27.44 -5.27 -18.04
C ARG A 678 26.93 -3.90 -18.50
N PRO A 679 27.71 -3.19 -19.33
CA PRO A 679 27.35 -1.85 -19.77
C PRO A 679 26.10 -1.90 -20.65
N VAL A 680 25.22 -0.93 -20.41
CA VAL A 680 24.02 -0.66 -21.21
C VAL A 680 24.34 0.54 -22.09
N GLU A 681 24.07 0.43 -23.40
CA GLU A 681 24.50 1.43 -24.37
C GLU A 681 23.73 2.76 -24.25
N GLY A 682 24.32 3.80 -23.66
CA GLY A 682 23.65 5.09 -23.52
C GLY A 682 22.60 5.08 -22.39
N THR A 683 21.51 5.81 -22.56
CA THR A 683 20.43 5.90 -21.55
C THR A 683 19.14 5.29 -22.11
N PRO A 684 18.77 4.06 -21.70
CA PRO A 684 17.56 3.42 -22.19
C PRO A 684 16.30 4.08 -21.61
N SER A 685 15.21 4.10 -22.37
CA SER A 685 13.89 4.55 -21.90
C SER A 685 12.99 3.41 -21.42
N GLY A 686 13.31 2.16 -21.78
CA GLY A 686 12.57 0.99 -21.35
C GLY A 686 13.41 -0.29 -21.40
N MET A 687 12.93 -1.30 -20.66
CA MET A 687 13.51 -2.63 -20.60
C MET A 687 12.41 -3.69 -20.72
N THR A 688 12.67 -4.74 -21.49
CA THR A 688 11.86 -5.96 -21.50
C THR A 688 12.72 -7.13 -21.03
N ILE A 689 12.12 -8.03 -20.26
CA ILE A 689 12.77 -9.24 -19.74
C ILE A 689 11.75 -10.36 -19.57
N ASP A 690 12.09 -11.56 -19.98
CA ASP A 690 11.30 -12.75 -19.69
C ASP A 690 11.72 -13.33 -18.34
N VAL A 691 10.75 -13.63 -17.48
CA VAL A 691 10.98 -14.21 -16.15
C VAL A 691 10.18 -15.50 -15.98
N MET A 692 10.87 -16.60 -15.71
CA MET A 692 10.27 -17.86 -15.30
C MET A 692 10.03 -17.85 -13.79
N GLY A 693 8.75 -17.86 -13.37
CA GLY A 693 8.35 -17.84 -11.96
C GLY A 693 8.15 -19.22 -11.34
N ASP A 694 8.28 -19.29 -10.02
CA ASP A 694 8.15 -20.50 -9.19
C ASP A 694 7.02 -20.42 -8.14
N ASN A 695 6.16 -19.39 -8.24
CA ASN A 695 5.08 -19.12 -7.29
C ASN A 695 5.53 -18.98 -5.81
N SER A 696 6.79 -18.61 -5.56
CA SER A 696 7.33 -18.51 -4.19
C SER A 696 6.84 -17.32 -3.37
N LEU A 697 6.12 -16.39 -3.99
CA LEU A 697 5.72 -15.11 -3.41
C LEU A 697 6.90 -14.20 -3.02
N ASN A 698 8.13 -14.55 -3.39
CA ASN A 698 9.30 -13.70 -3.27
C ASN A 698 9.25 -12.53 -4.25
N TRP A 699 10.04 -11.48 -3.98
CA TRP A 699 10.21 -10.35 -4.88
C TRP A 699 11.18 -10.70 -6.00
N VAL A 700 10.95 -10.17 -7.20
CA VAL A 700 11.88 -10.28 -8.35
C VAL A 700 12.31 -8.87 -8.78
N ARG A 701 13.62 -8.66 -8.92
CA ARG A 701 14.19 -7.32 -9.11
C ARG A 701 15.43 -7.33 -10.01
N ALA A 702 15.79 -6.15 -10.49
CA ALA A 702 17.05 -5.86 -11.16
C ALA A 702 17.77 -4.69 -10.47
N GLU A 703 19.10 -4.72 -10.44
CA GLU A 703 19.95 -3.62 -9.95
C GLU A 703 20.65 -2.97 -11.14
N ILE A 704 20.34 -1.69 -11.39
CA ILE A 704 21.00 -0.85 -12.39
C ILE A 704 21.87 0.17 -11.68
N ILE A 705 23.12 0.34 -12.13
CA ILE A 705 24.01 1.41 -11.66
C ILE A 705 24.10 2.49 -12.72
N ASP A 706 23.91 3.75 -12.33
CA ASP A 706 24.02 4.89 -13.23
C ASP A 706 25.41 5.54 -13.20
N GLY A 707 25.60 6.57 -14.04
CA GLY A 707 26.87 7.28 -14.20
C GLY A 707 27.31 8.09 -12.98
N LYS A 708 26.43 8.28 -11.98
CA LYS A 708 26.77 8.89 -10.69
C LYS A 708 27.20 7.85 -9.66
N GLY A 709 27.04 6.56 -9.97
CA GLY A 709 27.25 5.45 -9.06
C GLY A 709 26.03 5.11 -8.21
N ASP A 710 24.88 5.72 -8.49
CA ASP A 710 23.65 5.46 -7.74
C ASP A 710 23.06 4.10 -8.16
N ALA A 711 22.63 3.32 -7.17
CA ALA A 711 22.00 2.01 -7.39
C ALA A 711 20.49 2.16 -7.47
N HIS A 712 19.94 1.84 -8.64
CA HIS A 712 18.51 1.84 -8.95
C HIS A 712 17.97 0.41 -8.85
N LEU A 713 17.15 0.15 -7.83
CA LEU A 713 16.59 -1.17 -7.55
C LEU A 713 15.23 -1.36 -8.23
N ILE A 714 15.29 -1.68 -9.52
CA ILE A 714 14.14 -1.85 -10.39
C ILE A 714 13.31 -3.04 -9.94
N THR A 715 12.05 -2.79 -9.57
CA THR A 715 11.13 -3.87 -9.17
C THR A 715 10.49 -4.47 -10.42
N LEU A 716 10.76 -5.74 -10.69
CA LEU A 716 10.14 -6.49 -11.78
C LEU A 716 8.78 -7.05 -11.32
N ALA A 717 8.73 -7.59 -10.10
CA ALA A 717 7.51 -7.99 -9.41
C ALA A 717 7.69 -7.95 -7.88
N LYS A 718 6.70 -7.42 -7.14
CA LYS A 718 6.67 -7.46 -5.66
C LYS A 718 6.28 -8.84 -5.11
N GLN A 719 5.56 -9.63 -5.90
CA GLN A 719 5.15 -10.98 -5.54
C GLN A 719 5.20 -11.83 -6.80
N MET A 720 5.97 -12.91 -6.75
CA MET A 720 5.98 -13.92 -7.79
C MET A 720 4.87 -14.93 -7.52
N ASP A 721 3.68 -14.63 -8.03
CA ASP A 721 2.43 -15.40 -7.89
C ASP A 721 2.08 -16.22 -9.15
N TRP A 722 3.08 -16.47 -10.00
CA TRP A 722 2.92 -17.24 -11.23
C TRP A 722 3.96 -18.34 -11.33
N ASN A 723 3.62 -19.37 -12.11
CA ASN A 723 4.54 -20.41 -12.56
C ASN A 723 4.81 -20.23 -14.06
N GLY A 724 6.03 -20.53 -14.50
CA GLY A 724 6.42 -20.46 -15.91
C GLY A 724 6.75 -19.04 -16.39
N TRP A 725 6.88 -18.87 -17.71
CA TRP A 725 7.41 -17.65 -18.32
C TRP A 725 6.39 -16.51 -18.40
N LYS A 726 6.86 -15.31 -18.08
CA LYS A 726 6.11 -14.06 -18.21
C LYS A 726 7.05 -12.96 -18.70
N THR A 727 6.72 -12.31 -19.81
CA THR A 727 7.42 -11.11 -20.26
C THR A 727 7.04 -9.92 -19.39
N ILE A 728 8.03 -9.33 -18.73
CA ILE A 728 7.91 -8.14 -17.91
C ILE A 728 8.45 -6.95 -18.71
N LYS A 729 7.67 -5.87 -18.75
CA LYS A 729 8.06 -4.60 -19.37
C LYS A 729 8.19 -3.55 -18.30
N VAL A 730 9.30 -2.82 -18.30
CA VAL A 730 9.61 -1.78 -17.32
C VAL A 730 9.88 -0.45 -18.02
N ASN A 731 9.26 0.61 -17.50
CA ASN A 731 9.57 1.98 -17.91
C ASN A 731 10.81 2.46 -17.15
N LEU A 732 11.91 2.69 -17.86
CA LEU A 732 13.15 3.21 -17.26
C LEU A 732 13.27 4.74 -17.36
N ALA A 733 12.45 5.39 -18.18
CA ALA A 733 12.47 6.85 -18.30
C ALA A 733 12.11 7.54 -16.97
N ALA A 734 11.29 6.89 -16.14
CA ALA A 734 10.90 7.39 -14.82
C ALA A 734 12.04 7.35 -13.77
N GLU A 735 13.07 6.53 -14.00
CA GLU A 735 14.18 6.33 -13.05
C GLU A 735 15.23 7.45 -13.14
N GLY A 736 15.19 8.31 -14.17
CA GLY A 736 16.11 9.43 -14.31
C GLY A 736 17.58 9.04 -14.47
N LEU A 737 17.84 7.89 -15.10
CA LEU A 737 19.18 7.31 -15.25
C LEU A 737 20.16 8.27 -15.95
N SER A 738 21.34 8.43 -15.37
CA SER A 738 22.46 9.17 -15.97
C SER A 738 23.42 8.20 -16.65
N ALA A 739 23.85 8.47 -17.89
CA ALA A 739 24.87 7.65 -18.56
C ALA A 739 26.26 7.87 -17.93
N PRO A 740 27.17 6.87 -17.93
CA PRO A 740 26.98 5.49 -18.44
C PRO A 740 26.09 4.64 -17.51
N VAL A 741 25.30 3.73 -18.09
CA VAL A 741 24.39 2.84 -17.36
C VAL A 741 24.93 1.40 -17.36
N THR A 742 24.76 0.67 -16.26
CA THR A 742 25.20 -0.73 -16.11
C THR A 742 24.11 -1.58 -15.50
N LEU A 743 23.73 -2.70 -16.14
CA LEU A 743 22.89 -3.72 -15.51
C LEU A 743 23.79 -4.66 -14.70
N LYS A 744 23.66 -4.59 -13.37
CA LYS A 744 24.58 -5.27 -12.45
C LYS A 744 24.10 -6.66 -12.06
N ARG A 745 22.84 -6.76 -11.62
CA ARG A 745 22.29 -8.02 -11.08
C ARG A 745 20.82 -8.18 -11.41
N LEU A 746 20.42 -9.44 -11.56
CA LEU A 746 19.03 -9.90 -11.53
C LEU A 746 18.86 -10.76 -10.29
N TYR A 747 17.79 -10.59 -9.51
CA TYR A 747 17.74 -11.21 -8.19
C TYR A 747 16.33 -11.47 -7.67
N VAL A 748 16.27 -12.44 -6.76
CA VAL A 748 15.10 -12.77 -5.95
C VAL A 748 15.38 -12.39 -4.50
N ALA A 749 14.37 -11.85 -3.81
CA ALA A 749 14.49 -11.42 -2.42
C ALA A 749 13.29 -11.86 -1.57
N SER A 750 13.57 -12.45 -0.40
CA SER A 750 12.64 -12.60 0.71
C SER A 750 13.00 -11.58 1.78
N LEU A 751 12.12 -10.62 2.00
CA LEU A 751 12.25 -9.69 3.14
C LEU A 751 12.11 -10.46 4.47
N GLU A 752 12.67 -9.92 5.54
CA GLU A 752 12.66 -10.54 6.88
C GLU A 752 11.23 -10.72 7.43
N ASP A 753 10.41 -9.70 7.25
CA ASP A 753 8.99 -9.74 7.62
C ASP A 753 8.17 -10.55 6.61
N GLY A 754 7.25 -11.37 7.13
CA GLY A 754 6.39 -12.27 6.35
C GLY A 754 7.13 -13.42 5.68
N GLN A 755 8.35 -13.73 6.11
CA GLN A 755 9.19 -14.77 5.53
C GLN A 755 8.66 -16.19 5.73
N ASP A 756 7.87 -16.44 6.78
CA ASP A 756 7.20 -17.72 7.04
C ASP A 756 6.17 -18.08 5.96
N GLU A 757 5.79 -17.13 5.11
CA GLU A 757 4.78 -17.28 4.06
C GLU A 757 5.38 -17.51 2.66
N ARG A 758 6.70 -17.38 2.50
CA ARG A 758 7.39 -17.45 1.21
C ARG A 758 8.17 -18.75 1.10
N LEU A 759 8.32 -19.27 -0.12
CA LEU A 759 9.19 -20.44 -0.32
C LEU A 759 10.63 -20.05 0.00
N LEU A 760 11.26 -20.88 0.84
CA LEU A 760 12.66 -20.72 1.22
C LEU A 760 13.60 -21.23 0.13
N THR A 761 13.13 -22.10 -0.74
CA THR A 761 13.92 -22.66 -1.84
C THR A 761 13.14 -22.58 -3.13
N GLY A 762 13.85 -22.39 -4.24
CA GLY A 762 13.22 -22.34 -5.54
C GLY A 762 14.21 -22.05 -6.66
N THR A 763 13.66 -21.97 -7.86
CA THR A 763 14.42 -21.79 -9.09
C THR A 763 13.66 -20.85 -10.01
N ILE A 764 14.30 -19.74 -10.37
CA ILE A 764 13.79 -18.82 -11.38
C ILE A 764 14.75 -18.75 -12.56
N ALA A 765 14.27 -18.19 -13.67
CA ALA A 765 15.12 -17.93 -14.83
C ALA A 765 14.80 -16.58 -15.48
N PHE A 766 15.82 -16.01 -16.13
CA PHE A 766 15.75 -14.76 -16.87
C PHE A 766 16.22 -14.95 -18.32
N ASP A 767 15.50 -14.37 -19.27
CA ASP A 767 15.82 -14.46 -20.71
C ASP A 767 15.40 -13.18 -21.47
N ASN A 768 15.86 -13.05 -22.72
CA ASN A 768 15.45 -12.06 -23.73
C ASN A 768 15.44 -10.61 -23.24
N ILE A 769 16.56 -10.18 -22.63
CA ILE A 769 16.71 -8.81 -22.17
C ILE A 769 16.95 -7.90 -23.37
N SER A 770 16.09 -6.89 -23.51
CA SER A 770 16.25 -5.85 -24.52
C SER A 770 16.03 -4.47 -23.92
N PHE A 771 16.83 -3.51 -24.38
CA PHE A 771 16.69 -2.10 -24.05
C PHE A 771 16.17 -1.32 -25.25
N GLN A 772 15.31 -0.34 -24.96
CA GLN A 772 14.75 0.54 -25.97
C GLN A 772 15.38 1.93 -25.87
N TYR A 773 15.78 2.47 -27.01
CA TYR A 773 16.41 3.80 -27.11
C TYR A 773 15.65 4.71 -28.08
N PRO A 774 15.40 5.98 -27.72
CA PRO A 774 15.02 6.99 -28.71
C PRO A 774 16.25 7.33 -29.58
N ALA A 775 16.06 7.54 -30.89
CA ALA A 775 17.09 8.18 -31.71
C ALA A 775 17.23 9.67 -31.34
N VAL A 776 18.42 10.23 -31.55
CA VAL A 776 18.69 11.66 -31.29
C VAL A 776 17.95 12.50 -32.33
N VAL A 777 17.14 13.46 -31.88
CA VAL A 777 16.50 14.45 -32.76
C VAL A 777 17.60 15.28 -33.42
N PRO A 778 17.78 15.26 -34.75
CA PRO A 778 18.83 16.03 -35.38
C PRO A 778 18.63 17.52 -35.15
N GLU A 779 19.69 18.21 -34.71
CA GLU A 779 19.65 19.66 -34.57
C GLU A 779 19.46 20.33 -35.94
N PRO A 780 18.49 21.25 -36.07
CA PRO A 780 18.32 21.99 -37.31
C PRO A 780 19.56 22.84 -37.64
N PRO A 781 19.82 23.14 -38.92
CA PRO A 781 20.93 24.00 -39.32
C PRO A 781 20.95 25.34 -38.56
N ARG A 782 22.16 25.81 -38.24
CA ARG A 782 22.42 27.11 -37.61
C ARG A 782 22.82 28.14 -38.65
N THR A 783 21.83 28.67 -39.38
CA THR A 783 22.07 29.69 -40.40
C THR A 783 22.29 31.04 -39.73
N ARG A 784 23.43 31.69 -40.01
CA ARG A 784 23.71 33.04 -39.51
C ARG A 784 22.80 34.08 -40.18
N VAL A 785 22.16 34.92 -39.36
CA VAL A 785 21.26 35.99 -39.80
C VAL A 785 21.77 37.35 -39.31
N ASP A 786 22.09 38.25 -40.24
CA ASP A 786 22.47 39.64 -39.96
C ASP A 786 21.33 40.60 -40.25
N LEU A 787 21.07 41.49 -39.30
CA LEU A 787 19.96 42.44 -39.32
C LEU A 787 20.44 43.81 -38.84
N LYS A 788 19.79 44.88 -39.32
CA LYS A 788 20.04 46.25 -38.85
C LYS A 788 18.74 46.92 -38.43
N LEU A 789 18.74 47.59 -37.27
CA LEU A 789 17.57 48.35 -36.80
C LEU A 789 17.09 49.35 -37.87
N GLY A 790 15.77 49.43 -38.05
CA GLY A 790 15.14 50.34 -39.01
C GLY A 790 15.36 49.99 -40.50
N SER A 791 16.19 49.00 -40.82
CA SER A 791 16.43 48.53 -42.19
C SER A 791 15.52 47.36 -42.54
N LYS A 792 14.98 47.34 -43.76
CA LYS A 792 14.31 46.16 -44.33
C LYS A 792 15.27 45.19 -45.00
N ASN A 793 16.56 45.53 -45.14
CA ASN A 793 17.56 44.64 -45.72
C ASN A 793 18.22 43.81 -44.62
N ALA A 794 18.24 42.50 -44.79
CA ALA A 794 18.88 41.50 -43.94
C ALA A 794 19.83 40.63 -44.78
N VAL A 795 20.73 39.89 -44.13
CA VAL A 795 21.57 38.87 -44.79
C VAL A 795 21.35 37.53 -44.09
N VAL A 796 20.97 36.49 -44.84
CA VAL A 796 20.74 35.13 -44.33
C VAL A 796 21.70 34.19 -45.03
N GLY A 797 22.61 33.56 -44.29
CA GLY A 797 23.62 32.66 -44.86
C GLY A 797 24.48 33.31 -45.97
N GLY A 798 24.72 34.62 -45.87
CA GLY A 798 25.46 35.40 -46.87
C GLY A 798 24.62 35.95 -48.03
N GLN A 799 23.32 35.62 -48.13
CA GLN A 799 22.43 36.12 -49.19
C GLN A 799 21.56 37.28 -48.70
N PRO A 800 21.40 38.38 -49.49
CA PRO A 800 20.54 39.49 -49.10
C PRO A 800 19.05 39.11 -49.18
N VAL A 801 18.30 39.42 -48.12
CA VAL A 801 16.86 39.15 -48.00
C VAL A 801 16.13 40.42 -47.54
N LYS A 802 14.94 40.66 -48.08
CA LYS A 802 14.11 41.83 -47.74
C LYS A 802 12.99 41.46 -46.76
N LEU A 803 12.87 42.23 -45.68
CA LEU A 803 11.85 42.09 -44.65
C LEU A 803 10.57 42.85 -44.98
N ASP A 804 9.42 42.28 -44.59
CA ASP A 804 8.13 42.97 -44.65
C ASP A 804 8.11 44.23 -43.76
N VAL A 805 8.65 44.10 -42.55
CA VAL A 805 8.73 45.15 -41.52
C VAL A 805 10.17 45.17 -40.98
N ALA A 806 10.74 46.36 -40.84
CA ALA A 806 12.09 46.53 -40.31
C ALA A 806 12.16 46.14 -38.82
N PRO A 807 13.30 45.64 -38.31
CA PRO A 807 13.50 45.41 -36.89
C PRO A 807 13.27 46.70 -36.10
N LEU A 808 12.56 46.56 -34.98
CA LEU A 808 12.13 47.67 -34.13
C LEU A 808 12.75 47.53 -32.75
N LEU A 809 13.29 48.62 -32.20
CA LEU A 809 13.60 48.72 -30.79
C LEU A 809 12.41 49.37 -30.07
N LEU A 810 11.84 48.68 -29.09
CA LEU A 810 10.74 49.16 -28.26
C LEU A 810 11.07 48.83 -26.80
N ASP A 811 11.16 49.86 -25.95
CA ASP A 811 11.45 49.74 -24.51
C ASP A 811 12.66 48.85 -24.21
N GLY A 812 13.76 49.07 -24.95
CA GLY A 812 14.99 48.29 -24.80
C GLY A 812 14.96 46.88 -25.40
N THR A 813 13.82 46.45 -25.96
CA THR A 813 13.67 45.13 -26.59
C THR A 813 13.59 45.22 -28.11
N THR A 814 14.37 44.39 -28.78
CA THR A 814 14.35 44.27 -30.25
C THR A 814 13.26 43.29 -30.69
N TYR A 815 12.37 43.79 -31.55
CA TYR A 815 11.27 43.06 -32.14
C TYR A 815 11.52 42.82 -33.62
N LEU A 816 11.23 41.60 -34.07
CA LEU A 816 11.33 41.22 -35.47
C LEU A 816 10.06 40.54 -35.99
N PRO A 817 9.80 40.61 -37.31
CA PRO A 817 8.73 39.86 -37.93
C PRO A 817 8.93 38.37 -37.69
N LEU A 818 7.96 37.74 -37.03
CA LEU A 818 8.02 36.33 -36.65
C LEU A 818 8.43 35.45 -37.83
N ARG A 819 7.68 35.52 -38.95
CA ARG A 819 7.88 34.63 -40.10
C ARG A 819 9.34 34.58 -40.58
N PHE A 820 9.96 35.75 -40.72
CA PHE A 820 11.34 35.86 -41.17
C PHE A 820 12.31 35.18 -40.21
N VAL A 821 12.17 35.44 -38.91
CA VAL A 821 13.05 34.94 -37.86
C VAL A 821 13.07 33.42 -37.88
N THR A 822 11.90 32.81 -37.87
CA THR A 822 11.75 31.36 -37.74
C THR A 822 12.04 30.60 -39.04
N GLU A 823 11.71 31.14 -40.22
CA GLU A 823 12.09 30.53 -41.51
C GLU A 823 13.62 30.53 -41.70
N ALA A 824 14.28 31.66 -41.42
CA ALA A 824 15.73 31.78 -41.53
C ALA A 824 16.49 30.86 -40.56
N MET A 825 15.85 30.49 -39.44
CA MET A 825 16.42 29.66 -38.36
C MET A 825 15.99 28.18 -38.42
N GLY A 826 15.30 27.77 -39.48
CA GLY A 826 14.89 26.38 -39.71
C GLY A 826 13.76 25.88 -38.81
N ALA A 827 12.95 26.78 -38.24
CA ALA A 827 11.80 26.45 -37.41
C ALA A 827 10.51 26.38 -38.24
N GLN A 828 9.61 25.46 -37.90
CA GLN A 828 8.23 25.43 -38.41
C GLN A 828 7.36 26.37 -37.58
N ILE A 829 6.40 27.06 -38.21
CA ILE A 829 5.60 28.10 -37.58
C ILE A 829 4.15 27.95 -37.94
N ASP A 830 3.28 28.13 -36.96
CA ASP A 830 1.84 28.24 -37.17
C ASP A 830 1.28 29.46 -36.45
N TRP A 831 0.23 30.04 -37.04
CA TRP A 831 -0.49 31.18 -36.48
C TRP A 831 -1.98 30.84 -36.38
N ASP A 832 -2.50 30.90 -35.16
CA ASP A 832 -3.93 30.80 -34.88
C ASP A 832 -4.51 32.21 -34.69
N PRO A 833 -5.31 32.73 -35.66
CA PRO A 833 -5.89 34.06 -35.56
C PRO A 833 -6.98 34.19 -34.50
N VAL A 834 -7.65 33.09 -34.12
CA VAL A 834 -8.74 33.09 -33.13
C VAL A 834 -8.16 33.22 -31.73
N LEU A 835 -7.14 32.41 -31.43
CA LEU A 835 -6.43 32.45 -30.15
C LEU A 835 -5.35 33.54 -30.08
N LYS A 836 -5.06 34.20 -31.22
CA LYS A 836 -3.90 35.08 -31.41
C LYS A 836 -2.60 34.42 -30.95
N ARG A 837 -2.47 33.13 -31.23
CA ARG A 837 -1.39 32.26 -30.76
C ARG A 837 -0.40 31.97 -31.89
N VAL A 838 0.87 32.13 -31.58
CA VAL A 838 2.00 31.73 -32.39
C VAL A 838 2.55 30.42 -31.84
N SER A 839 2.78 29.44 -32.69
CA SER A 839 3.42 28.17 -32.33
C SER A 839 4.68 27.99 -33.18
N MET A 840 5.80 27.61 -32.56
CA MET A 840 7.11 27.49 -33.19
C MET A 840 7.76 26.16 -32.81
N LEU A 841 8.18 25.39 -33.80
CA LEU A 841 8.81 24.07 -33.61
C LEU A 841 10.22 24.07 -34.24
N ARG A 842 11.25 23.83 -33.41
CA ARG A 842 12.65 23.71 -33.86
C ARG A 842 13.34 22.58 -33.10
N GLY A 843 13.78 21.54 -33.81
CA GLY A 843 14.45 20.40 -33.18
C GLY A 843 13.56 19.74 -32.13
N GLY A 844 14.00 19.68 -30.88
CA GLY A 844 13.22 19.20 -29.74
C GLY A 844 12.44 20.29 -28.97
N GLN A 845 12.44 21.54 -29.42
CA GLN A 845 11.79 22.66 -28.74
C GLN A 845 10.47 23.05 -29.42
N PHE A 846 9.41 23.19 -28.63
CA PHE A 846 8.12 23.71 -29.07
C PHE A 846 7.70 24.90 -28.21
N MET A 847 7.58 26.07 -28.81
CA MET A 847 7.26 27.30 -28.11
C MET A 847 5.94 27.88 -28.60
N GLU A 848 5.02 28.18 -27.68
CA GLU A 848 3.77 28.86 -27.96
C GLU A 848 3.67 30.19 -27.22
N MET A 849 3.31 31.25 -27.94
CA MET A 849 3.13 32.59 -27.39
C MET A 849 1.79 33.18 -27.83
N VAL A 850 1.16 33.98 -26.97
CA VAL A 850 -0.08 34.71 -27.31
C VAL A 850 0.23 36.21 -27.42
N VAL A 851 -0.27 36.86 -28.47
CA VAL A 851 -0.06 38.31 -28.66
C VAL A 851 -0.67 39.10 -27.50
N GLY A 852 0.13 39.98 -26.89
CA GLY A 852 -0.25 40.75 -25.71
C GLY A 852 -0.07 40.01 -24.37
N SER A 853 0.30 38.73 -24.38
CA SER A 853 0.59 37.95 -23.17
C SER A 853 2.09 37.88 -22.89
N LYS A 854 2.46 38.06 -21.61
CA LYS A 854 3.81 37.80 -21.10
C LYS A 854 4.04 36.33 -20.75
N ASP A 855 2.96 35.56 -20.62
CA ASP A 855 3.05 34.11 -20.46
C ASP A 855 3.25 33.45 -21.82
N PHE A 856 4.11 32.45 -21.85
CA PHE A 856 4.33 31.55 -22.98
C PHE A 856 4.52 30.11 -22.49
N VAL A 857 4.33 29.13 -23.38
CA VAL A 857 4.57 27.72 -23.09
C VAL A 857 5.80 27.27 -23.89
N LEU A 858 6.76 26.63 -23.23
CA LEU A 858 7.92 26.02 -23.86
C LEU A 858 7.98 24.54 -23.50
N THR A 859 7.80 23.68 -24.50
CA THR A 859 7.89 22.23 -24.42
C THR A 859 7.11 21.70 -23.21
N GLY A 860 5.86 22.16 -23.08
CA GLY A 860 5.00 21.77 -21.98
C GLY A 860 5.15 22.57 -20.69
N VAL A 861 6.05 23.54 -20.58
CA VAL A 861 6.26 24.30 -19.34
C VAL A 861 5.82 25.76 -19.52
N ARG A 862 4.95 26.24 -18.64
CA ARG A 862 4.59 27.67 -18.59
C ARG A 862 5.78 28.46 -18.11
N LYS A 863 6.13 29.49 -18.88
CA LYS A 863 7.16 30.48 -18.55
C LYS A 863 6.58 31.88 -18.68
N GLN A 864 7.27 32.83 -18.07
CA GLN A 864 6.94 34.24 -18.16
C GLN A 864 8.12 35.00 -18.75
N SER A 865 7.84 35.96 -19.63
CA SER A 865 8.80 36.90 -20.18
C SER A 865 8.53 38.32 -19.68
N GLU A 866 9.54 39.18 -19.76
CA GLU A 866 9.39 40.60 -19.37
C GLU A 866 8.50 41.37 -20.36
N VAL A 867 8.47 40.91 -21.61
CA VAL A 867 7.75 41.51 -22.73
C VAL A 867 6.87 40.49 -23.46
N ALA A 868 5.87 40.97 -24.19
CA ALA A 868 4.90 40.16 -24.93
C ALA A 868 5.09 40.32 -26.45
N PRO A 869 4.72 39.34 -27.29
CA PRO A 869 4.57 39.55 -28.72
C PRO A 869 3.55 40.65 -29.00
N ILE A 870 3.81 41.47 -30.02
CA ILE A 870 2.96 42.60 -30.40
C ILE A 870 2.47 42.47 -31.83
N MET A 871 1.37 43.14 -32.15
CA MET A 871 0.89 43.27 -33.53
C MET A 871 1.13 44.69 -34.02
N ARG A 872 1.82 44.83 -35.16
CA ARG A 872 2.07 46.13 -35.78
C ARG A 872 1.99 46.01 -37.30
N SER A 873 1.27 46.93 -37.93
CA SER A 873 1.10 46.97 -39.39
C SER A 873 0.64 45.62 -40.00
N GLY A 874 -0.28 44.93 -39.32
CA GLY A 874 -0.80 43.63 -39.77
C GLY A 874 0.23 42.48 -39.71
N ARG A 875 1.29 42.62 -38.90
CA ARG A 875 2.30 41.58 -38.66
C ARG A 875 2.50 41.36 -37.17
N THR A 876 2.68 40.09 -36.80
CA THR A 876 3.10 39.70 -35.44
C THR A 876 4.61 39.87 -35.33
N LEU A 877 5.03 40.67 -34.36
CA LEU A 877 6.42 40.93 -34.01
C LEU A 877 6.74 40.23 -32.69
N VAL A 878 7.85 39.51 -32.64
CA VAL A 878 8.30 38.78 -31.46
C VAL A 878 9.62 39.33 -30.90
N PRO A 879 9.85 39.26 -29.58
CA PRO A 879 11.13 39.60 -28.98
C PRO A 879 12.19 38.59 -29.45
N ILE A 880 13.16 39.04 -30.26
CA ILE A 880 14.08 38.12 -30.95
C ILE A 880 14.93 37.31 -30.00
N ARG A 881 15.50 37.96 -28.97
CA ARG A 881 16.37 37.29 -28.00
C ARG A 881 15.63 36.17 -27.28
N LEU A 882 14.42 36.45 -26.80
CA LEU A 882 13.58 35.46 -26.14
C LEU A 882 13.33 34.25 -27.04
N VAL A 883 12.86 34.47 -28.27
CA VAL A 883 12.51 33.37 -29.18
C VAL A 883 13.76 32.57 -29.57
N SER A 884 14.83 33.25 -29.99
CA SER A 884 16.06 32.58 -30.43
C SER A 884 16.71 31.77 -29.31
N GLU A 885 16.87 32.32 -28.11
CA GLU A 885 17.51 31.62 -26.98
C GLU A 885 16.69 30.42 -26.51
N GLN A 886 15.35 30.54 -26.43
CA GLN A 886 14.51 29.39 -26.06
C GLN A 886 14.51 28.29 -27.13
N LEU A 887 14.82 28.62 -28.38
CA LEU A 887 14.95 27.67 -29.49
C LEU A 887 16.41 27.18 -29.71
N GLY A 888 17.33 27.50 -28.80
CA GLY A 888 18.71 26.98 -28.79
C GLY A 888 19.70 27.77 -29.66
N LEU A 889 19.43 29.05 -29.92
CA LEU A 889 20.26 29.95 -30.72
C LEU A 889 20.82 31.09 -29.87
N VAL A 890 21.84 31.78 -30.36
CA VAL A 890 22.51 32.90 -29.71
C VAL A 890 22.16 34.20 -30.43
N VAL A 891 21.92 35.28 -29.68
CA VAL A 891 21.65 36.61 -30.25
C VAL A 891 22.70 37.62 -29.77
N ASN A 892 23.50 38.11 -30.71
CA ASN A 892 24.49 39.15 -30.49
C ASN A 892 23.95 40.52 -30.94
N TRP A 893 24.19 41.56 -30.14
CA TRP A 893 23.74 42.91 -30.41
C TRP A 893 24.91 43.90 -30.34
N ASP A 894 25.13 44.66 -31.41
CA ASP A 894 26.07 45.78 -31.44
C ASP A 894 25.28 47.11 -31.42
N GLY A 895 25.26 47.74 -30.24
CA GLY A 895 24.56 49.01 -30.03
C GLY A 895 25.15 50.21 -30.77
N LYS A 896 26.44 50.16 -31.17
CA LYS A 896 27.08 51.26 -31.93
C LYS A 896 26.71 51.20 -33.41
N LEU A 897 26.62 49.99 -33.96
CA LEU A 897 26.33 49.75 -35.39
C LEU A 897 24.84 49.54 -35.67
N GLY A 898 24.05 49.30 -34.62
CA GLY A 898 22.64 48.97 -34.74
C GLY A 898 22.40 47.58 -35.34
N THR A 899 23.38 46.67 -35.20
CA THR A 899 23.43 45.36 -35.87
C THR A 899 23.03 44.24 -34.92
N ILE A 900 22.17 43.33 -35.38
CA ILE A 900 21.71 42.14 -34.67
C ILE A 900 22.20 40.93 -35.45
N THR A 901 22.87 40.01 -34.78
CA THR A 901 23.31 38.72 -35.35
C THR A 901 22.64 37.59 -34.60
N VAL A 902 22.08 36.62 -35.32
CA VAL A 902 21.51 35.39 -34.75
C VAL A 902 22.22 34.16 -35.33
N GLU A 903 22.65 33.22 -34.48
CA GLU A 903 23.41 32.01 -34.88
C GLU A 903 23.19 30.78 -33.98
#